data_AF-A0A936NW23-F1
#
_entry.id   AF-A0A936NW23-F1
#
_cell.length_a   1.000
_cell.length_b   1.000
_cell.length_c   1.000
_cell.angle_alpha   90.00
_cell.angle_beta   90.00
_cell.angle_gamma   90.00
#
_symmetry.space_group_name_H-M   'P 1'
#
loop_
_entity.id
_entity.type
_entity.pdbx_description
1 polymer ?
#
loop_
_entity_poly.entity_id
_entity_poly.type
_entity_poly.pdbx_seq_one_letter_code
_entity_poly.pdbx_strand_id
1 'polypeptide(L)'
;MNYELLPKFHGYYDAKVGTALAYKPDVLWLTTTVRKHTVIQDRKLSYRFFPHFHPYVAELVRRLIEKSVSGLQAADTEYRKDPQGRPIIPSGKPESDDFELYKVFQSGYNPNPELVDDRHPVKDLDFTSSGAYAVYNWELFYHVPITIAIHLSKNQRFEKQQRWFHYIFDPTDDSDGPTPERFWKVKPFQTTDIKLIEEVLVNLATGADPELQQETINSIGAWKDTPFRPHVVARYRQTAYMFKAVMAYLDNLIAWGDTLFRQDTGESINEATQLYVLAANILGPRPQAVPKKGSVRPQTYANLRADMDKLGNAQVNFETDIPFDLLPHPNDAAGADQFSTLRSIGRALYFCVPRNDKLLGYWDTVADRLFKIRNSLNILGIFRQLPLFEPPIDPGLLAKAAAAGLDISAIVSGVNQPLPLVRFQVLAQKASEICQEVKSLGSNLLSAIEKEDNEALSILRAKHERVILGLAEMVRYSQLQEAIKTREGLVKSLANAIQRYTYYERQLGKQENEIKVPELDALDADNLGKMKFKQGEPEVGLRNIEVDIAQALGASGGKIISSHEASEMRQLDQARALQVIAAVYDLFGSTLSLIPQIGGKVQPLGGGADITFGGEQLSKMYSMMASAVRIGADQLSYEASKTAKISSYARREQEWAFQSNLAAGEITQTFKQLRAAQIREAIAEREWKESPAADQTRRGD
;
A
#
# COMPACT_ATOMS: atom_id res chain seq x y z
N MET A 1 -2.26 6.02 -43.42
CA MET A 1 -3.45 5.98 -44.28
C MET A 1 -3.84 7.42 -44.60
N ASN A 2 -3.21 7.98 -45.62
CA ASN A 2 -3.68 9.20 -46.28
C ASN A 2 -4.77 8.78 -47.26
N TYR A 3 -5.96 9.36 -47.13
CA TYR A 3 -6.95 9.31 -48.19
C TYR A 3 -6.57 10.39 -49.20
N GLU A 4 -5.71 10.05 -50.15
CA GLU A 4 -5.71 10.76 -51.42
C GLU A 4 -7.06 10.47 -52.08
N LEU A 5 -7.85 11.52 -52.28
CA LEU A 5 -9.00 11.50 -53.17
C LEU A 5 -8.47 11.32 -54.61
N LEU A 6 -8.22 10.07 -55.00
CA LEU A 6 -8.05 9.74 -56.41
C LEU A 6 -9.42 9.53 -57.08
N PRO A 7 -9.58 10.00 -58.33
CA PRO A 7 -10.87 10.16 -58.98
C PRO A 7 -11.35 8.86 -59.64
N LYS A 8 -12.68 8.77 -59.77
CA LYS A 8 -13.47 7.80 -60.55
C LYS A 8 -13.67 6.41 -59.92
N PHE A 9 -14.80 6.32 -59.22
CA PHE A 9 -15.51 5.09 -58.88
C PHE A 9 -15.86 4.33 -60.18
N HIS A 10 -15.14 3.26 -60.50
CA HIS A 10 -15.52 2.33 -61.58
C HIS A 10 -16.31 1.17 -60.98
N GLY A 11 -17.56 1.43 -60.61
CA GLY A 11 -18.54 0.35 -60.38
C GLY A 11 -19.13 -0.09 -61.72
N TYR A 12 -19.24 -1.40 -61.96
CA TYR A 12 -20.03 -1.94 -63.05
C TYR A 12 -21.35 -2.49 -62.50
N TYR A 13 -22.46 -2.14 -63.14
CA TYR A 13 -23.72 -2.85 -62.94
C TYR A 13 -23.66 -4.18 -63.68
N ASP A 14 -24.02 -5.27 -63.02
CA ASP A 14 -24.23 -6.54 -63.73
C ASP A 14 -25.34 -6.34 -64.77
N ALA A 15 -25.01 -6.52 -66.05
CA ALA A 15 -25.94 -6.34 -67.16
C ALA A 15 -27.04 -7.42 -67.18
N LYS A 16 -26.86 -8.53 -66.45
CA LYS A 16 -27.88 -9.56 -66.29
C LYS A 16 -28.74 -9.25 -65.07
N VAL A 17 -29.80 -8.48 -65.33
CA VAL A 17 -30.84 -8.24 -64.34
C VAL A 17 -31.66 -9.52 -64.14
N GLY A 18 -31.40 -10.24 -63.05
CA GLY A 18 -32.24 -11.37 -62.65
C GLY A 18 -33.55 -10.87 -62.04
N THR A 19 -34.68 -11.34 -62.55
CA THR A 19 -35.98 -11.11 -61.94
C THR A 19 -36.08 -11.92 -60.65
N ALA A 20 -36.22 -11.23 -59.52
CA ALA A 20 -36.50 -11.87 -58.23
C ALA A 20 -37.93 -11.51 -57.80
N LEU A 21 -38.66 -12.50 -57.29
CA LEU A 21 -39.99 -12.28 -56.72
C LEU A 21 -39.80 -11.65 -55.33
N ALA A 22 -40.26 -10.41 -55.17
CA ALA A 22 -40.28 -9.73 -53.89
C ALA A 22 -41.73 -9.67 -53.39
N TYR A 23 -42.00 -10.24 -52.21
CA TYR A 23 -43.32 -10.21 -51.60
C TYR A 23 -43.60 -8.83 -51.01
N LYS A 24 -44.70 -8.18 -51.43
CA LYS A 24 -45.25 -7.01 -50.75
C LYS A 24 -46.62 -7.38 -50.16
N PRO A 25 -46.90 -7.03 -48.88
CA PRO A 25 -48.08 -7.50 -48.17
C PRO A 25 -49.41 -7.16 -48.85
N ASP A 26 -49.48 -6.03 -49.56
CA ASP A 26 -50.74 -5.49 -50.08
C ASP A 26 -51.02 -5.84 -51.56
N VAL A 27 -50.05 -6.41 -52.28
CA VAL A 27 -50.14 -6.59 -53.76
C VAL A 27 -49.67 -7.98 -54.24
N LEU A 28 -49.46 -8.95 -53.33
CA LEU A 28 -48.90 -10.27 -53.65
C LEU A 28 -47.51 -10.18 -54.33
N TRP A 29 -46.98 -11.31 -54.82
CA TRP A 29 -45.63 -11.40 -55.37
C TRP A 29 -45.45 -10.51 -56.62
N LEU A 30 -44.56 -9.52 -56.52
CA LEU A 30 -44.18 -8.67 -57.64
C LEU A 30 -42.79 -9.05 -58.15
N THR A 31 -42.67 -9.15 -59.47
CA THR A 31 -41.38 -9.33 -60.14
C THR A 31 -40.59 -8.03 -60.03
N THR A 32 -39.56 -7.98 -59.17
CA THR A 32 -38.69 -6.82 -59.04
C THR A 32 -37.31 -7.12 -59.62
N THR A 33 -36.73 -6.13 -60.30
CA THR A 33 -35.41 -6.25 -60.90
C THR A 33 -34.36 -5.79 -59.88
N VAL A 34 -33.59 -6.73 -59.33
CA VAL A 34 -32.53 -6.41 -58.36
C VAL A 34 -31.21 -6.21 -59.11
N ARG A 35 -30.65 -5.00 -59.06
CA ARG A 35 -29.32 -4.72 -59.61
C ARG A 35 -28.26 -5.03 -58.56
N LYS A 36 -27.34 -5.96 -58.85
CA LYS A 36 -26.19 -6.26 -58.01
C LYS A 36 -25.10 -5.23 -58.30
N HIS A 37 -24.72 -4.45 -57.28
CA HIS A 37 -23.65 -3.46 -57.38
C HIS A 37 -22.34 -4.10 -56.92
N THR A 38 -21.39 -4.27 -57.84
CA THR A 38 -20.07 -4.83 -57.53
C THR A 38 -19.06 -3.69 -57.49
N VAL A 39 -18.41 -3.50 -56.34
CA VAL A 39 -17.33 -2.53 -56.15
C VAL A 39 -16.01 -3.28 -56.30
N ILE A 40 -15.25 -2.97 -57.34
CA ILE A 40 -13.86 -3.43 -57.48
C ILE A 40 -13.00 -2.43 -56.70
N GLN A 41 -12.32 -2.93 -55.66
CA GLN A 41 -11.41 -2.12 -54.85
C GLN A 41 -9.98 -2.59 -55.12
N ASP A 42 -9.25 -1.83 -55.92
CA ASP A 42 -7.83 -2.06 -56.12
C ASP A 42 -7.08 -1.73 -54.83
N ARG A 43 -6.32 -2.70 -54.31
CA ARG A 43 -5.50 -2.54 -53.11
C ARG A 43 -4.04 -2.67 -53.49
N LYS A 44 -3.27 -1.60 -53.29
CA LYS A 44 -1.81 -1.66 -53.35
C LYS A 44 -1.31 -2.24 -52.03
N LEU A 45 -0.64 -3.39 -52.10
CA LEU A 45 -0.03 -4.05 -50.94
C LEU A 45 1.47 -3.78 -50.96
N SER A 46 2.00 -3.30 -49.83
CA SER A 46 3.43 -3.14 -49.61
C SER A 46 3.82 -4.05 -48.45
N TYR A 47 4.89 -4.83 -48.64
CA TYR A 47 5.40 -5.75 -47.63
C TYR A 47 6.71 -5.22 -47.06
N ARG A 48 6.84 -5.25 -45.74
CA ARG A 48 8.10 -4.97 -45.03
C ARG A 48 8.56 -6.24 -44.32
N PHE A 49 9.78 -6.67 -44.60
CA PHE A 49 10.38 -7.85 -43.99
C PHE A 49 11.28 -7.44 -42.82
N PHE A 50 11.22 -8.20 -41.74
CA PHE A 50 12.04 -8.01 -40.55
C PHE A 50 12.83 -9.30 -40.26
N PRO A 51 14.06 -9.22 -39.73
CA PRO A 51 14.79 -10.40 -39.27
C PRO A 51 14.03 -11.07 -38.14
N HIS A 52 13.89 -12.40 -38.20
CA HIS A 52 13.27 -13.21 -37.14
C HIS A 52 14.32 -13.93 -36.27
N PHE A 53 15.56 -13.44 -36.24
CA PHE A 53 16.63 -13.98 -35.40
C PHE A 53 17.35 -12.84 -34.69
N HIS A 54 17.87 -13.10 -33.50
CA HIS A 54 18.65 -12.10 -32.75
C HIS A 54 20.14 -12.19 -33.16
N PRO A 55 20.75 -11.12 -33.70
CA PRO A 55 22.09 -11.19 -34.30
C PRO A 55 23.24 -11.37 -33.30
N TYR A 56 23.04 -10.99 -32.03
CA TYR A 56 24.12 -10.94 -31.03
C TYR A 56 24.02 -11.95 -29.88
N VAL A 57 23.25 -13.05 -30.02
CA VAL A 57 23.03 -13.99 -28.88
C VAL A 57 24.36 -14.55 -28.33
N ALA A 58 25.23 -15.04 -29.20
CA ALA A 58 26.52 -15.60 -28.79
C ALA A 58 27.42 -14.55 -28.09
N GLU A 59 27.40 -13.31 -28.59
CA GLU A 59 28.16 -12.21 -28.00
C GLU A 59 27.61 -11.79 -26.64
N LEU A 60 26.29 -11.71 -26.48
CA LEU A 60 25.65 -11.40 -25.20
C LEU A 60 25.93 -12.50 -24.15
N VAL A 61 25.86 -13.78 -24.54
CA VAL A 61 26.21 -14.90 -23.65
C VAL A 61 27.68 -14.84 -23.25
N ARG A 62 28.58 -14.58 -24.21
CA ARG A 62 30.01 -14.43 -23.95
C ARG A 62 30.28 -13.28 -22.97
N ARG A 63 29.65 -12.12 -23.17
CA ARG A 63 29.74 -10.97 -22.26
C ARG A 63 29.21 -11.27 -20.87
N LEU A 64 28.12 -12.03 -20.75
CA LEU A 64 27.59 -12.45 -19.45
C LEU A 64 28.60 -13.35 -18.70
N ILE A 65 29.26 -14.27 -19.41
CA ILE A 65 30.25 -15.18 -18.82
C ILE A 65 31.52 -14.41 -18.43
N GLU A 66 32.03 -13.55 -19.30
CA GLU A 66 33.31 -12.84 -19.11
C GLU A 66 33.19 -11.65 -18.15
N LYS A 67 32.09 -10.87 -18.22
CA LYS A 67 31.93 -9.58 -17.54
C LYS A 67 30.72 -9.55 -16.58
N SER A 68 30.12 -10.70 -16.27
CA SER A 68 28.93 -10.82 -15.39
C SER A 68 27.70 -10.08 -15.93
N VAL A 69 26.66 -9.98 -15.10
CA VAL A 69 25.40 -9.26 -15.39
C VAL A 69 25.67 -7.80 -15.74
N SER A 70 26.63 -7.16 -15.08
CA SER A 70 26.99 -5.76 -15.37
C SER A 70 27.46 -5.58 -16.81
N GLY A 71 28.35 -6.45 -17.30
CA GLY A 71 28.82 -6.39 -18.68
C GLY A 71 27.77 -6.79 -19.71
N LEU A 72 26.81 -7.64 -19.35
CA LEU A 72 25.65 -7.92 -20.19
C LEU A 72 24.74 -6.70 -20.30
N GLN A 73 24.40 -6.06 -19.18
CA GLN A 73 23.50 -4.89 -19.16
C GLN A 73 24.13 -3.65 -19.81
N ALA A 74 25.46 -3.54 -19.84
CA ALA A 74 26.15 -2.47 -20.58
C ALA A 74 26.23 -2.71 -22.09
N ALA A 75 25.81 -3.88 -22.60
CA ALA A 75 26.06 -4.26 -24.00
C ALA A 75 25.31 -3.41 -25.04
N ASP A 76 24.23 -2.73 -24.65
CA ASP A 76 23.45 -1.87 -25.52
C ASP A 76 23.90 -0.40 -25.49
N THR A 77 24.68 0.00 -24.47
CA THR A 77 25.06 1.40 -24.18
C THR A 77 26.57 1.65 -24.10
N GLU A 78 27.43 0.64 -24.23
CA GLU A 78 28.88 0.79 -24.28
C GLU A 78 29.27 1.66 -25.50
N TYR A 79 29.72 2.90 -25.23
CA TYR A 79 30.03 3.88 -26.27
C TYR A 79 31.05 3.30 -27.28
N ARG A 80 30.67 3.21 -28.56
CA ARG A 80 31.63 3.02 -29.64
C ARG A 80 32.53 4.26 -29.64
N LYS A 81 33.85 4.07 -29.56
CA LYS A 81 34.82 5.17 -29.67
C LYS A 81 35.22 5.33 -31.13
N ASP A 82 35.30 6.57 -31.62
CA ASP A 82 35.91 6.86 -32.92
C ASP A 82 37.42 6.48 -32.90
N PRO A 83 38.11 6.40 -34.05
CA PRO A 83 39.55 6.13 -34.11
C PRO A 83 40.41 7.15 -33.33
N GLN A 84 39.83 8.28 -32.90
CA GLN A 84 40.44 9.34 -32.11
C GLN A 84 40.06 9.26 -30.62
N GLY A 85 39.34 8.22 -30.18
CA GLY A 85 38.99 7.95 -28.79
C GLY A 85 37.76 8.68 -28.25
N ARG A 86 37.03 9.43 -29.08
CA ARG A 86 35.81 10.17 -28.69
C ARG A 86 34.58 9.26 -28.75
N PRO A 87 33.64 9.39 -27.78
CA PRO A 87 32.40 8.62 -27.81
C PRO A 87 31.53 9.01 -29.01
N ILE A 88 31.12 8.03 -29.81
CA ILE A 88 30.18 8.20 -30.93
C ILE A 88 28.77 8.26 -30.34
N ILE A 89 28.05 9.33 -30.63
CA ILE A 89 26.64 9.51 -30.25
C ILE A 89 25.80 8.68 -31.23
N PRO A 90 25.01 7.67 -30.78
CA PRO A 90 24.16 6.90 -31.68
C PRO A 90 23.06 7.83 -32.24
N SER A 91 23.12 8.16 -33.53
CA SER A 91 22.15 9.07 -34.17
C SER A 91 20.74 8.46 -34.35
N GLY A 92 20.44 7.32 -33.72
CA GLY A 92 19.22 6.55 -33.89
C GLY A 92 19.05 5.94 -35.30
N LYS A 93 19.91 6.28 -36.26
CA LYS A 93 19.96 5.70 -37.60
C LYS A 93 21.11 4.69 -37.68
N PRO A 94 20.90 3.53 -38.31
CA PRO A 94 21.99 2.57 -38.54
C PRO A 94 23.09 3.24 -39.38
N GLU A 95 24.32 3.25 -38.88
CA GLU A 95 25.49 3.75 -39.60
C GLU A 95 25.81 2.84 -40.79
N SER A 96 26.31 3.42 -41.89
CA SER A 96 26.52 2.79 -43.20
C SER A 96 27.38 1.52 -43.23
N ASP A 97 28.12 1.24 -42.16
CA ASP A 97 28.97 0.05 -42.05
C ASP A 97 28.23 -1.18 -41.47
N ASP A 98 27.08 -1.01 -40.78
CA ASP A 98 26.34 -2.11 -40.14
C ASP A 98 25.45 -2.93 -41.14
N PHE A 99 25.39 -2.54 -42.42
CA PHE A 99 24.59 -3.19 -43.48
C PHE A 99 25.17 -4.50 -44.05
N GLU A 100 25.97 -5.24 -43.27
CA GLU A 100 26.68 -6.44 -43.77
C GLU A 100 25.76 -7.58 -44.24
N LEU A 101 24.53 -7.68 -43.73
CA LEU A 101 23.59 -8.71 -44.22
C LEU A 101 23.11 -8.43 -45.64
N TYR A 102 23.07 -7.15 -46.05
CA TYR A 102 22.38 -6.72 -47.27
C TYR A 102 23.32 -6.47 -48.45
N LYS A 103 24.64 -6.31 -48.24
CA LYS A 103 25.63 -6.20 -49.33
C LYS A 103 25.55 -7.41 -50.29
N VAL A 104 25.24 -8.60 -49.79
CA VAL A 104 25.05 -9.82 -50.58
C VAL A 104 23.75 -9.79 -51.40
N PHE A 105 22.66 -9.25 -50.83
CA PHE A 105 21.38 -9.13 -51.54
C PHE A 105 21.45 -8.08 -52.65
N GLN A 106 22.06 -6.93 -52.38
CA GLN A 106 22.17 -5.85 -53.37
C GLN A 106 23.07 -6.25 -54.55
N SER A 107 24.20 -6.92 -54.28
CA SER A 107 25.11 -7.40 -55.33
C SER A 107 24.58 -8.62 -56.09
N GLY A 108 23.76 -9.48 -55.46
CA GLY A 108 23.24 -10.70 -56.09
C GLY A 108 21.85 -10.57 -56.75
N TYR A 109 20.97 -9.73 -56.23
CA TYR A 109 19.56 -9.62 -56.66
C TYR A 109 19.25 -8.35 -57.48
N ASN A 110 20.04 -7.28 -57.32
CA ASN A 110 19.86 -5.98 -58.00
C ASN A 110 18.39 -5.47 -58.00
N PRO A 111 17.80 -5.22 -56.82
CA PRO A 111 16.38 -4.87 -56.68
C PRO A 111 16.03 -3.56 -57.40
N ASN A 112 14.82 -3.49 -57.98
CA ASN A 112 14.30 -2.26 -58.56
C ASN A 112 13.95 -1.23 -57.46
N PRO A 113 14.58 -0.05 -57.42
CA PRO A 113 14.35 0.98 -56.40
C PRO A 113 12.93 1.58 -56.42
N GLU A 114 12.16 1.40 -57.49
CA GLU A 114 10.75 1.83 -57.53
C GLU A 114 9.79 0.84 -56.82
N LEU A 115 10.23 -0.41 -56.62
CA LEU A 115 9.41 -1.47 -56.02
C LEU A 115 9.90 -1.92 -54.65
N VAL A 116 11.18 -1.67 -54.33
CA VAL A 116 11.83 -2.06 -53.08
C VAL A 116 12.36 -0.81 -52.39
N ASP A 117 11.93 -0.61 -51.15
CA ASP A 117 12.40 0.48 -50.28
C ASP A 117 13.88 0.29 -49.90
N ASP A 118 14.65 1.38 -49.90
CA ASP A 118 16.08 1.42 -49.54
C ASP A 118 16.34 1.07 -48.05
N ARG A 119 15.29 0.98 -47.22
CA ARG A 119 15.38 0.59 -45.81
C ARG A 119 15.54 -0.92 -45.66
N HIS A 120 16.79 -1.35 -45.60
CA HIS A 120 17.17 -2.76 -45.52
C HIS A 120 17.29 -3.27 -44.07
N PRO A 121 17.08 -4.57 -43.82
CA PRO A 121 17.33 -5.16 -42.50
C PRO A 121 18.81 -5.10 -42.10
N VAL A 122 19.07 -4.65 -40.88
CA VAL A 122 20.42 -4.47 -40.30
C VAL A 122 20.61 -5.44 -39.13
N LYS A 123 21.85 -5.86 -38.86
CA LYS A 123 22.16 -6.52 -37.58
C LYS A 123 22.29 -5.43 -36.51
N ASP A 124 21.24 -5.22 -35.73
CA ASP A 124 21.26 -4.26 -34.63
C ASP A 124 20.53 -4.80 -33.38
N LEU A 125 20.79 -4.16 -32.24
CA LEU A 125 19.93 -4.30 -31.06
C LEU A 125 18.69 -3.43 -31.30
N ASP A 126 17.67 -4.04 -31.88
CA ASP A 126 16.38 -3.45 -32.22
C ASP A 126 15.49 -3.33 -30.97
N PHE A 127 14.92 -2.14 -30.76
CA PHE A 127 13.95 -1.82 -29.71
C PHE A 127 12.66 -1.20 -30.28
N THR A 128 12.47 -1.23 -31.60
CA THR A 128 11.30 -0.69 -32.28
C THR A 128 10.03 -1.49 -31.95
N SER A 129 8.87 -0.84 -32.01
CA SER A 129 7.59 -1.50 -31.71
C SER A 129 7.19 -2.57 -32.74
N SER A 130 7.71 -2.48 -33.97
CA SER A 130 7.50 -3.43 -35.07
C SER A 130 8.55 -4.54 -35.16
N GLY A 131 9.63 -4.46 -34.36
CA GLY A 131 10.72 -5.43 -34.38
C GLY A 131 10.30 -6.81 -33.89
N ALA A 132 10.64 -7.86 -34.64
CA ALA A 132 10.22 -9.22 -34.32
C ALA A 132 10.85 -9.77 -33.02
N TYR A 133 12.10 -9.40 -32.73
CA TYR A 133 12.82 -9.80 -31.51
C TYR A 133 12.99 -8.66 -30.49
N ALA A 134 12.48 -7.45 -30.79
CA ALA A 134 12.65 -6.27 -29.95
C ALA A 134 12.06 -6.45 -28.54
N VAL A 135 11.01 -7.26 -28.40
CA VAL A 135 10.40 -7.58 -27.10
C VAL A 135 11.41 -8.21 -26.14
N TYR A 136 12.29 -9.10 -26.63
CA TYR A 136 13.30 -9.75 -25.79
C TYR A 136 14.39 -8.76 -25.35
N ASN A 137 14.73 -7.78 -26.18
CA ASN A 137 15.67 -6.72 -25.82
C ASN A 137 15.07 -5.81 -24.73
N TRP A 138 13.81 -5.41 -24.89
CA TRP A 138 13.08 -4.69 -23.84
C TRP A 138 12.99 -5.50 -22.54
N GLU A 139 12.79 -6.82 -22.62
CA GLU A 139 12.79 -7.68 -21.45
C GLU A 139 14.15 -7.72 -20.76
N LEU A 140 15.21 -7.93 -21.54
CA LEU A 140 16.57 -8.14 -21.03
C LEU A 140 17.16 -6.87 -20.39
N PHE A 141 17.04 -5.72 -21.07
CA PHE A 141 17.72 -4.49 -20.68
C PHE A 141 16.86 -3.55 -19.81
N TYR A 142 15.53 -3.70 -19.82
CA TYR A 142 14.64 -2.83 -19.03
C TYR A 142 13.72 -3.59 -18.07
N HIS A 143 12.91 -4.54 -18.56
CA HIS A 143 11.87 -5.15 -17.70
C HIS A 143 12.45 -6.06 -16.61
N VAL A 144 13.49 -6.84 -16.90
CA VAL A 144 14.14 -7.69 -15.90
C VAL A 144 14.81 -6.84 -14.80
N PRO A 145 15.69 -5.86 -15.12
CA PRO A 145 16.32 -5.05 -14.08
C PRO A 145 15.32 -4.26 -13.24
N ILE A 146 14.31 -3.62 -13.85
CA ILE A 146 13.32 -2.83 -13.10
C ILE A 146 12.46 -3.71 -12.19
N THR A 147 12.09 -4.91 -12.63
CA THR A 147 11.27 -5.84 -11.85
C THR A 147 12.06 -6.37 -10.65
N ILE A 148 13.33 -6.74 -10.85
CA ILE A 148 14.22 -7.16 -9.76
C ILE A 148 14.41 -6.03 -8.75
N ALA A 149 14.67 -4.80 -9.21
CA ALA A 149 14.81 -3.64 -8.34
C ALA A 149 13.54 -3.41 -7.49
N ILE A 150 12.35 -3.43 -8.11
CA ILE A 150 11.07 -3.26 -7.41
C ILE A 150 10.83 -4.38 -6.38
N HIS A 151 11.13 -5.64 -6.71
CA HIS A 151 10.99 -6.75 -5.77
C HIS A 151 11.95 -6.65 -4.59
N LEU A 152 13.20 -6.24 -4.82
CA LEU A 152 14.16 -5.97 -3.75
C LEU A 152 13.69 -4.85 -2.82
N SER A 153 13.01 -3.84 -3.37
CA SER A 153 12.37 -2.75 -2.60
C SER A 153 11.34 -3.23 -1.62
N LYS A 154 10.44 -4.10 -2.07
CA LYS A 154 9.40 -4.68 -1.22
C LYS A 154 9.99 -5.47 -0.06
N ASN A 155 11.21 -5.99 -0.24
CA ASN A 155 11.95 -6.75 0.77
C ASN A 155 12.97 -5.89 1.54
N GLN A 156 12.91 -4.56 1.44
CA GLN A 156 13.75 -3.59 2.17
C GLN A 156 15.26 -3.77 1.94
N ARG A 157 15.67 -4.30 0.79
CA ARG A 157 17.10 -4.46 0.42
C ARG A 157 17.58 -3.30 -0.43
N PHE A 158 17.59 -2.10 0.15
CA PHE A 158 17.73 -0.83 -0.56
C PHE A 158 19.07 -0.67 -1.32
N GLU A 159 20.20 -1.05 -0.72
CA GLU A 159 21.52 -0.96 -1.38
C GLU A 159 21.61 -1.85 -2.63
N LYS A 160 21.16 -3.12 -2.50
CA LYS A 160 21.13 -4.06 -3.64
C LYS A 160 20.17 -3.58 -4.71
N GLN A 161 19.03 -3.02 -4.32
CA GLN A 161 18.06 -2.45 -5.23
C GLN A 161 18.65 -1.28 -6.03
N GLN A 162 19.37 -0.36 -5.37
CA GLN A 162 19.97 0.80 -6.04
C GLN A 162 20.90 0.36 -7.17
N ARG A 163 21.73 -0.67 -6.94
CA ARG A 163 22.58 -1.27 -7.98
C ARG A 163 21.80 -1.76 -9.19
N TRP A 164 20.62 -2.36 -8.97
CA TRP A 164 19.77 -2.81 -10.07
C TRP A 164 19.09 -1.67 -10.82
N PHE A 165 18.73 -0.58 -10.15
CA PHE A 165 18.26 0.62 -10.85
C PHE A 165 19.35 1.29 -11.67
N HIS A 166 20.61 1.25 -11.22
CA HIS A 166 21.72 1.86 -11.95
C HIS A 166 22.01 1.15 -13.28
N TYR A 167 21.50 -0.07 -13.52
CA TYR A 167 21.48 -0.68 -14.85
C TYR A 167 20.44 -0.06 -15.81
N ILE A 168 19.58 0.83 -15.34
CA ILE A 168 18.59 1.55 -16.17
C ILE A 168 18.85 3.05 -16.11
N PHE A 169 18.95 3.59 -14.91
CA PHE A 169 19.08 5.00 -14.61
C PHE A 169 20.06 5.18 -13.44
N ASP A 170 21.21 5.79 -13.72
CA ASP A 170 22.22 6.13 -12.74
C ASP A 170 22.41 7.65 -12.71
N PRO A 171 21.76 8.36 -11.77
CA PRO A 171 21.92 9.81 -11.62
C PRO A 171 23.25 10.22 -10.97
N THR A 172 24.07 9.26 -10.54
CA THR A 172 25.34 9.49 -9.84
C THR A 172 26.57 9.31 -10.73
N ASP A 173 26.37 8.98 -12.01
CA ASP A 173 27.44 8.79 -12.98
C ASP A 173 28.17 10.11 -13.30
N ASP A 174 29.46 10.14 -12.98
CA ASP A 174 30.39 11.26 -13.16
C ASP A 174 31.30 11.12 -14.40
N SER A 175 31.06 10.11 -15.25
CA SER A 175 31.83 9.89 -16.48
C SER A 175 31.68 11.03 -17.50
N ASP A 176 32.72 11.21 -18.33
CA ASP A 176 32.82 12.24 -19.39
C ASP A 176 31.84 12.06 -20.57
N GLY A 177 30.77 11.27 -20.40
CA GLY A 177 29.74 11.05 -21.43
C GLY A 177 28.80 12.25 -21.60
N PRO A 178 28.17 12.40 -22.79
CA PRO A 178 27.19 13.44 -23.02
C PRO A 178 26.00 13.31 -22.05
N THR A 179 25.47 14.45 -21.57
CA THR A 179 24.23 14.49 -20.77
C THR A 179 23.08 14.96 -21.66
N PRO A 180 21.92 14.27 -21.62
CA PRO A 180 21.45 13.32 -20.60
C PRO A 180 21.83 11.84 -20.78
N GLU A 181 22.45 11.45 -21.88
CA GLU A 181 22.66 10.05 -22.29
C GLU A 181 23.48 9.25 -21.28
N ARG A 182 24.47 9.86 -20.61
CA ARG A 182 25.30 9.16 -19.62
C ARG A 182 24.50 8.60 -18.45
N PHE A 183 23.41 9.26 -18.05
CA PHE A 183 22.60 8.83 -16.91
C PHE A 183 21.67 7.66 -17.27
N TRP A 184 21.40 7.45 -18.55
CA TRP A 184 20.53 6.39 -19.03
C TRP A 184 21.35 5.21 -19.54
N LYS A 185 21.14 4.03 -18.96
CA LYS A 185 21.86 2.80 -19.27
C LYS A 185 21.08 1.84 -20.18
N VAL A 186 20.04 2.35 -20.83
CA VAL A 186 19.25 1.61 -21.82
C VAL A 186 19.26 2.40 -23.13
N LYS A 187 19.68 1.75 -24.21
CA LYS A 187 19.91 2.37 -25.53
C LYS A 187 18.76 3.27 -26.03
N PRO A 188 17.47 2.88 -25.95
CA PRO A 188 16.37 3.73 -26.43
C PRO A 188 16.18 5.03 -25.63
N PHE A 189 16.77 5.14 -24.44
CA PHE A 189 16.69 6.33 -23.59
C PHE A 189 17.88 7.29 -23.80
N GLN A 190 18.91 6.89 -24.56
CA GLN A 190 20.08 7.71 -24.89
C GLN A 190 19.81 8.61 -26.11
N THR A 191 18.76 9.43 -26.04
CA THR A 191 18.43 10.42 -27.08
C THR A 191 18.01 11.74 -26.46
N THR A 192 18.37 12.84 -27.12
CA THR A 192 17.96 14.20 -26.77
C THR A 192 16.62 14.61 -27.39
N ASP A 193 16.16 13.92 -28.43
CA ASP A 193 14.90 14.21 -29.13
C ASP A 193 13.70 13.57 -28.41
N ILE A 194 13.42 14.05 -27.20
CA ILE A 194 12.25 13.61 -26.43
C ILE A 194 11.04 14.45 -26.83
N LYS A 195 10.19 13.88 -27.70
CA LYS A 195 8.95 14.51 -28.14
C LYS A 195 7.95 14.64 -26.98
N LEU A 196 7.52 15.88 -26.68
CA LEU A 196 6.53 16.13 -25.65
C LEU A 196 5.14 15.67 -26.12
N ILE A 197 4.26 15.31 -25.18
CA ILE A 197 2.90 14.87 -25.55
C ILE A 197 2.14 15.97 -26.29
N GLU A 198 2.36 17.23 -25.93
CA GLU A 198 1.75 18.38 -26.59
C GLU A 198 2.18 18.46 -28.05
N GLU A 199 3.46 18.26 -28.35
CA GLU A 199 4.00 18.24 -29.71
C GLU A 199 3.45 17.07 -30.51
N VAL A 200 3.33 15.88 -29.91
CA VAL A 200 2.73 14.71 -30.55
C VAL A 200 1.25 14.96 -30.89
N LEU A 201 0.50 15.57 -29.98
CA LEU A 201 -0.92 15.90 -30.20
C LEU A 201 -1.11 17.02 -31.23
N VAL A 202 -0.25 18.04 -31.21
CA VAL A 202 -0.24 19.10 -32.23
C VAL A 202 0.13 18.51 -33.58
N ASN A 203 1.12 17.63 -33.65
CA ASN A 203 1.50 16.95 -34.89
C ASN A 203 0.38 16.05 -35.42
N LEU A 204 -0.39 15.38 -34.55
CA LEU A 204 -1.54 14.59 -34.96
C LEU A 204 -2.59 15.43 -35.70
N ALA A 205 -2.85 16.65 -35.22
CA ALA A 205 -3.80 17.58 -35.80
C ALA A 205 -3.26 18.33 -37.04
N THR A 206 -1.97 18.66 -37.06
CA THR A 206 -1.35 19.50 -38.12
C THR A 206 -0.71 18.70 -39.25
N GLY A 207 -0.24 17.47 -38.99
CA GLY A 207 0.44 16.63 -39.97
C GLY A 207 1.83 17.13 -40.39
N ALA A 208 2.52 17.89 -39.54
CA ALA A 208 3.82 18.48 -39.84
C ALA A 208 4.94 17.44 -40.06
N ASP A 209 4.90 16.34 -39.31
CA ASP A 209 5.78 15.17 -39.41
C ASP A 209 4.93 13.93 -39.78
N PRO A 210 4.92 13.51 -41.06
CA PRO A 210 4.11 12.39 -41.54
C PRO A 210 4.47 11.03 -40.92
N GLU A 211 5.74 10.81 -40.56
CA GLU A 211 6.19 9.55 -39.96
C GLU A 211 5.68 9.44 -38.53
N LEU A 212 5.92 10.48 -37.72
CA LEU A 212 5.41 10.54 -36.35
C LEU A 212 3.88 10.50 -36.30
N GLN A 213 3.21 11.15 -37.25
CA GLN A 213 1.75 11.11 -37.35
C GLN A 213 1.26 9.67 -37.58
N GLN A 214 1.90 8.94 -38.50
CA GLN A 214 1.53 7.56 -38.79
C GLN A 214 1.81 6.62 -37.62
N GLU A 215 2.94 6.78 -36.92
CA GLU A 215 3.24 6.02 -35.69
C GLU A 215 2.24 6.30 -34.57
N THR A 216 1.85 7.57 -34.39
CA THR A 216 0.83 7.97 -33.40
C THR A 216 -0.52 7.33 -33.74
N ILE A 217 -0.91 7.31 -35.01
CA ILE A 217 -2.13 6.63 -35.48
C ILE A 217 -2.06 5.12 -35.21
N ASN A 218 -0.90 4.48 -35.44
CA ASN A 218 -0.70 3.06 -35.18
C ASN A 218 -0.80 2.76 -33.67
N SER A 219 -0.21 3.62 -32.83
CA SER A 219 -0.36 3.56 -31.37
C SER A 219 -1.84 3.66 -30.95
N ILE A 220 -2.58 4.60 -31.57
CA ILE A 220 -4.02 4.78 -31.34
C ILE A 220 -4.87 3.59 -31.83
N GLY A 221 -4.41 2.84 -32.82
CA GLY A 221 -5.03 1.57 -33.19
C GLY A 221 -4.77 0.49 -32.13
N ALA A 222 -3.49 0.30 -31.78
CA ALA A 222 -3.04 -0.77 -30.90
C ALA A 222 -3.69 -0.74 -29.51
N TRP A 223 -3.78 0.44 -28.88
CA TRP A 223 -4.42 0.58 -27.57
C TRP A 223 -5.96 0.47 -27.60
N LYS A 224 -6.59 0.59 -28.78
CA LYS A 224 -8.04 0.55 -28.99
C LYS A 224 -8.47 -0.90 -29.13
N ASP A 225 -7.65 -1.70 -29.82
CA ASP A 225 -7.81 -3.14 -29.92
C ASP A 225 -7.52 -3.85 -28.59
N THR A 226 -6.66 -3.24 -27.75
CA THR A 226 -6.31 -3.79 -26.42
C THR A 226 -6.42 -2.73 -25.31
N PRO A 227 -7.65 -2.35 -24.92
CA PRO A 227 -7.85 -1.34 -23.89
C PRO A 227 -7.28 -1.80 -22.54
N PHE A 228 -6.90 -0.82 -21.70
CA PHE A 228 -6.37 -1.02 -20.34
C PHE A 228 -4.99 -1.71 -20.20
N ARG A 229 -4.22 -1.84 -21.29
CA ARG A 229 -2.83 -2.33 -21.23
C ARG A 229 -1.83 -1.17 -21.31
N PRO A 230 -1.33 -0.63 -20.18
CA PRO A 230 -0.46 0.55 -20.18
C PRO A 230 0.87 0.34 -20.92
N HIS A 231 1.39 -0.90 -20.92
CA HIS A 231 2.60 -1.26 -21.64
C HIS A 231 2.47 -1.12 -23.17
N VAL A 232 1.26 -1.25 -23.73
CA VAL A 232 1.03 -1.04 -25.17
C VAL A 232 1.33 0.42 -25.52
N VAL A 233 0.84 1.36 -24.70
CA VAL A 233 1.11 2.79 -24.86
C VAL A 233 2.59 3.10 -24.64
N ALA A 234 3.19 2.52 -23.59
CA ALA A 234 4.59 2.78 -23.24
C ALA A 234 5.61 2.24 -24.28
N ARG A 235 5.24 1.22 -25.06
CA ARG A 235 6.08 0.72 -26.18
C ARG A 235 6.20 1.71 -27.34
N TYR A 236 5.12 2.45 -27.63
CA TYR A 236 5.16 3.54 -28.62
C TYR A 236 5.73 4.82 -28.02
N ARG A 237 5.48 5.07 -26.74
CA ARG A 237 5.93 6.25 -26.02
C ARG A 237 6.88 5.86 -24.88
N GLN A 238 8.15 5.69 -25.24
CA GLN A 238 9.22 5.23 -24.36
C GLN A 238 9.43 6.15 -23.14
N THR A 239 9.06 7.44 -23.22
CA THR A 239 9.10 8.38 -22.08
C THR A 239 8.33 7.87 -20.87
N ALA A 240 7.26 7.08 -21.08
CA ALA A 240 6.50 6.49 -19.97
C ALA A 240 7.36 5.50 -19.15
N TYR A 241 8.26 4.76 -19.81
CA TYR A 241 9.20 3.87 -19.14
C TYR A 241 10.31 4.63 -18.41
N MET A 242 10.77 5.74 -18.97
CA MET A 242 11.71 6.66 -18.30
C MET A 242 11.10 7.23 -17.02
N PHE A 243 9.88 7.78 -17.09
CA PHE A 243 9.17 8.26 -15.90
C PHE A 243 8.98 7.15 -14.86
N LYS A 244 8.61 5.93 -15.29
CA LYS A 244 8.45 4.81 -14.37
C LYS A 244 9.76 4.43 -13.68
N ALA A 245 10.89 4.48 -14.38
CA ALA A 245 12.21 4.21 -13.80
C ALA A 245 12.56 5.25 -12.73
N VAL A 246 12.41 6.54 -13.04
CA VAL A 246 12.68 7.64 -12.10
C VAL A 246 11.75 7.58 -10.89
N MET A 247 10.45 7.39 -11.09
CA MET A 247 9.49 7.27 -9.99
C MET A 247 9.80 6.07 -9.09
N ALA A 248 10.19 4.92 -9.66
CA ALA A 248 10.59 3.75 -8.87
C ALA A 248 11.91 3.96 -8.12
N TYR A 249 12.85 4.74 -8.68
CA TYR A 249 14.06 5.15 -7.99
C TYR A 249 13.76 6.09 -6.82
N LEU A 250 12.86 7.06 -7.01
CA LEU A 250 12.40 7.95 -5.94
C LEU A 250 11.66 7.18 -4.85
N ASP A 251 10.79 6.22 -5.20
CA ASP A 251 10.13 5.32 -4.25
C ASP A 251 11.17 4.63 -3.33
N ASN A 252 12.29 4.19 -3.91
CA ASN A 252 13.39 3.57 -3.16
C ASN A 252 14.11 4.53 -2.22
N LEU A 253 14.52 5.70 -2.72
CA LEU A 253 15.21 6.70 -1.90
C LEU A 253 14.32 7.14 -0.72
N ILE A 254 13.03 7.36 -0.98
CA ILE A 254 12.07 7.74 0.06
C ILE A 254 11.84 6.61 1.04
N ALA A 255 11.67 5.36 0.58
CA ALA A 255 11.45 4.22 1.47
C ALA A 255 12.69 3.92 2.34
N TRP A 256 13.88 4.05 1.78
CA TRP A 256 15.14 3.91 2.52
C TRP A 256 15.29 5.04 3.54
N GLY A 257 15.10 6.29 3.10
CA GLY A 257 15.10 7.46 3.98
C GLY A 257 14.06 7.34 5.10
N ASP A 258 12.85 6.85 4.82
CA ASP A 258 11.78 6.67 5.81
C ASP A 258 12.14 5.59 6.84
N THR A 259 12.85 4.55 6.41
CA THR A 259 13.32 3.48 7.30
C THR A 259 14.38 4.00 8.26
N LEU A 260 15.34 4.78 7.75
CA LEU A 260 16.38 5.42 8.57
C LEU A 260 15.78 6.48 9.50
N PHE A 261 14.87 7.32 8.99
CA PHE A 261 14.22 8.36 9.78
C PHE A 261 13.37 7.78 10.94
N ARG A 262 12.85 6.56 10.79
CA ARG A 262 12.14 5.85 11.87
C ARG A 262 13.05 5.31 12.98
N GLN A 263 14.36 5.18 12.74
CA GLN A 263 15.32 4.76 13.77
C GLN A 263 15.54 5.84 14.83
N ASP A 264 15.25 7.11 14.48
CA ASP A 264 15.20 8.26 15.39
C ASP A 264 16.52 8.52 16.12
N THR A 265 17.65 8.30 15.43
CA THR A 265 19.00 8.64 15.91
C THR A 265 19.62 9.78 15.10
N GLY A 266 20.59 10.50 15.66
CA GLY A 266 21.22 11.64 14.99
C GLY A 266 21.87 11.24 13.66
N GLU A 267 22.59 10.12 13.66
CA GLU A 267 23.30 9.55 12.52
C GLU A 267 22.34 9.06 11.44
N SER A 268 21.31 8.30 11.83
CA SER A 268 20.30 7.79 10.89
C SER A 268 19.47 8.90 10.26
N ILE A 269 19.18 9.98 11.00
CA ILE A 269 18.51 11.17 10.48
C ILE A 269 19.40 11.93 9.49
N ASN A 270 20.71 12.03 9.76
CA ASN A 270 21.65 12.64 8.83
C ASN A 270 21.76 11.83 7.52
N GLU A 271 21.83 10.50 7.60
CA GLU A 271 21.82 9.61 6.44
C GLU A 271 20.49 9.71 5.66
N ALA A 272 19.35 9.69 6.36
CA ALA A 272 18.03 9.90 5.75
C ALA A 272 17.95 11.24 5.02
N THR A 273 18.53 12.30 5.61
CA THR A 273 18.57 13.64 5.01
C THR A 273 19.31 13.62 3.68
N GLN A 274 20.44 12.92 3.56
CA GLN A 274 21.18 12.81 2.31
C GLN A 274 20.33 12.15 1.21
N LEU A 275 19.60 11.09 1.54
CA LEU A 275 18.70 10.41 0.61
C LEU A 275 17.54 11.30 0.15
N TYR A 276 16.93 12.06 1.05
CA TYR A 276 15.87 13.01 0.69
C TYR A 276 16.38 14.19 -0.12
N VAL A 277 17.59 14.68 0.15
CA VAL A 277 18.23 15.74 -0.65
C VAL A 277 18.56 15.22 -2.05
N LEU A 278 19.06 13.99 -2.18
CA LEU A 278 19.26 13.36 -3.48
C LEU A 278 17.93 13.26 -4.26
N ALA A 279 16.87 12.80 -3.60
CA ALA A 279 15.53 12.76 -4.20
C ALA A 279 15.03 14.16 -4.61
N ALA A 280 15.26 15.19 -3.80
CA ALA A 280 14.91 16.57 -4.11
C ALA A 280 15.70 17.12 -5.31
N ASN A 281 16.99 16.78 -5.43
CA ASN A 281 17.83 17.18 -6.56
C ASN A 281 17.40 16.51 -7.87
N ILE A 282 17.00 15.24 -7.82
CA ILE A 282 16.45 14.52 -8.99
C ILE A 282 15.12 15.13 -9.42
N LEU A 283 14.25 15.49 -8.47
CA LEU A 283 12.96 16.13 -8.75
C LEU A 283 13.13 17.58 -9.27
N GLY A 284 14.14 18.30 -8.80
CA GLY A 284 14.33 19.71 -9.10
C GLY A 284 13.24 20.61 -8.51
N PRO A 285 13.21 21.90 -8.91
CA PRO A 285 12.21 22.84 -8.42
C PRO A 285 10.80 22.38 -8.80
N ARG A 286 9.85 22.53 -7.87
CA ARG A 286 8.45 22.16 -8.13
C ARG A 286 7.93 22.92 -9.36
N PRO A 287 7.31 22.22 -10.34
CA PRO A 287 6.69 22.88 -11.48
C PRO A 287 5.65 23.90 -11.03
N GLN A 288 5.76 25.13 -11.53
CA GLN A 288 4.78 26.18 -11.25
C GLN A 288 3.53 25.99 -12.10
N ALA A 289 2.37 26.30 -11.51
CA ALA A 289 1.12 26.25 -12.25
C ALA A 289 1.07 27.41 -13.26
N VAL A 290 1.17 27.10 -14.56
CA VAL A 290 0.98 28.11 -15.61
C VAL A 290 -0.47 28.62 -15.55
N PRO A 291 -0.70 29.94 -15.39
CA PRO A 291 -2.04 30.52 -15.46
C PRO A 291 -2.66 30.23 -16.83
N LYS A 292 -3.97 29.93 -16.86
CA LYS A 292 -4.69 29.74 -18.13
C LYS A 292 -4.63 31.05 -18.92
N LYS A 293 -3.96 31.06 -20.08
CA LYS A 293 -3.94 32.21 -20.99
C LYS A 293 -5.21 32.14 -21.86
N GLY A 294 -6.14 33.06 -21.65
CA GLY A 294 -7.40 33.15 -22.40
C GLY A 294 -8.48 32.15 -21.95
N SER A 295 -9.71 32.40 -22.40
CA SER A 295 -10.85 31.51 -22.21
C SER A 295 -11.30 30.94 -23.55
N VAL A 296 -11.62 29.65 -23.58
CA VAL A 296 -12.20 29.00 -24.77
C VAL A 296 -13.70 28.90 -24.55
N ARG A 297 -14.48 29.34 -25.54
CA ARG A 297 -15.94 29.25 -25.46
C ARG A 297 -16.38 27.79 -25.26
N PRO A 298 -17.27 27.50 -24.29
CA PRO A 298 -17.83 26.16 -24.14
C PRO A 298 -18.54 25.69 -25.41
N GLN A 299 -18.10 24.56 -25.96
CA GLN A 299 -18.67 23.90 -27.13
C GLN A 299 -19.40 22.61 -26.72
N THR A 300 -20.45 22.27 -27.47
CA THR A 300 -21.12 20.97 -27.36
C THR A 300 -20.45 19.93 -28.26
N TYR A 301 -20.67 18.64 -27.97
CA TYR A 301 -20.14 17.56 -28.82
C TYR A 301 -20.59 17.67 -30.29
N ALA A 302 -21.84 18.10 -30.53
CA ALA A 302 -22.36 18.28 -31.88
C ALA A 302 -21.56 19.29 -32.70
N ASN A 303 -21.05 20.35 -32.05
CA ASN A 303 -20.24 21.38 -32.70
C ASN A 303 -18.78 20.91 -32.91
N LEU A 304 -18.22 20.15 -31.97
CA LEU A 304 -16.82 19.72 -32.03
C LEU A 304 -16.60 18.52 -32.96
N ARG A 305 -17.62 17.70 -33.21
CA ARG A 305 -17.48 16.43 -33.95
C ARG A 305 -16.82 16.56 -35.33
N ALA A 306 -17.04 17.68 -36.02
CA ALA A 306 -16.47 17.93 -37.35
C ALA A 306 -14.96 18.21 -37.31
N ASP A 307 -14.48 18.80 -36.21
CA ASP A 307 -13.10 19.26 -36.04
C ASP A 307 -12.26 18.32 -35.16
N MET A 308 -12.83 17.16 -34.78
CA MET A 308 -12.15 16.16 -33.93
C MET A 308 -11.16 15.32 -34.74
N ASP A 309 -9.94 15.19 -34.22
CA ASP A 309 -8.93 14.27 -34.72
C ASP A 309 -9.22 12.80 -34.31
N LYS A 310 -8.33 11.87 -34.69
CA LYS A 310 -8.49 10.44 -34.39
C LYS A 310 -8.44 10.10 -32.90
N LEU A 311 -7.92 11.00 -32.07
CA LEU A 311 -7.88 10.87 -30.62
C LEU A 311 -9.10 11.54 -29.95
N GLY A 312 -9.90 12.26 -30.71
CA GLY A 312 -11.03 13.03 -30.21
C GLY A 312 -10.65 14.38 -29.62
N ASN A 313 -9.46 14.90 -29.96
CA ASN A 313 -9.10 16.29 -29.66
C ASN A 313 -9.55 17.20 -30.80
N ALA A 314 -9.75 18.48 -30.50
CA ALA A 314 -10.02 19.51 -31.49
C ALA A 314 -9.05 20.68 -31.30
N GLN A 315 -8.59 21.29 -32.39
CA GLN A 315 -7.88 22.56 -32.34
C GLN A 315 -8.86 23.73 -32.47
N VAL A 316 -8.76 24.70 -31.57
CA VAL A 316 -9.65 25.87 -31.54
C VAL A 316 -8.81 27.13 -31.47
N ASN A 317 -9.31 28.19 -32.11
CA ASN A 317 -8.66 29.49 -32.05
C ASN A 317 -8.85 30.10 -30.66
N PHE A 318 -7.79 30.66 -30.07
CA PHE A 318 -7.91 31.34 -28.78
C PHE A 318 -8.59 32.71 -28.95
N GLU A 319 -9.61 32.98 -28.12
CA GLU A 319 -10.12 34.34 -27.90
C GLU A 319 -9.24 34.98 -26.81
N THR A 320 -8.56 36.08 -27.15
CA THR A 320 -7.65 36.79 -26.24
C THR A 320 -8.46 37.76 -25.38
N ASP A 321 -8.29 37.74 -24.05
CA ASP A 321 -9.01 38.65 -23.15
C ASP A 321 -8.60 40.13 -23.30
N ILE A 322 -7.46 40.44 -23.97
CA ILE A 322 -6.98 41.81 -24.21
C ILE A 322 -6.34 41.92 -25.63
N PRO A 323 -6.76 42.87 -26.51
CA PRO A 323 -6.28 42.97 -27.89
C PRO A 323 -4.84 43.51 -28.10
N PHE A 324 -4.16 43.96 -27.04
CA PHE A 324 -2.96 44.81 -27.14
C PHE A 324 -1.62 44.06 -27.16
N ASP A 325 -1.58 42.73 -27.05
CA ASP A 325 -0.33 41.94 -27.05
C ASP A 325 0.21 41.65 -28.47
N LEU A 326 -0.22 42.43 -29.47
CA LEU A 326 0.11 42.32 -30.90
C LEU A 326 0.88 43.53 -31.45
N LEU A 327 1.58 44.29 -30.62
CA LEU A 327 2.50 45.30 -31.18
C LEU A 327 3.77 44.61 -31.73
N PRO A 328 4.17 44.91 -32.98
CA PRO A 328 5.31 44.26 -33.57
C PRO A 328 6.62 45.09 -33.44
N HIS A 329 7.76 44.38 -33.34
CA HIS A 329 9.18 44.76 -33.65
C HIS A 329 10.09 45.33 -32.54
N PRO A 330 11.46 45.34 -32.70
CA PRO A 330 12.36 44.80 -33.76
C PRO A 330 13.54 43.94 -33.19
N ASN A 331 14.53 43.32 -33.89
CA ASN A 331 14.97 43.25 -35.29
C ASN A 331 15.86 42.00 -35.50
N ASP A 332 16.01 41.62 -36.77
CA ASP A 332 16.94 40.66 -37.37
C ASP A 332 18.18 40.23 -36.56
N ALA A 333 18.19 38.95 -36.17
CA ALA A 333 19.42 38.17 -36.10
C ALA A 333 19.12 36.76 -36.61
N ALA A 334 19.86 36.34 -37.64
CA ALA A 334 19.71 35.07 -38.33
C ALA A 334 19.84 33.88 -37.37
N GLY A 335 18.77 33.08 -37.30
CA GLY A 335 18.68 31.89 -36.44
C GLY A 335 17.28 31.30 -36.54
N ALA A 336 16.88 30.92 -37.75
CA ALA A 336 15.57 30.34 -38.02
C ALA A 336 15.49 28.90 -37.48
N ASP A 337 14.89 28.74 -36.30
CA ASP A 337 14.10 27.56 -35.92
C ASP A 337 13.36 27.76 -34.58
N GLN A 338 13.91 28.58 -33.68
CA GLN A 338 13.34 28.80 -32.34
C GLN A 338 12.09 29.72 -32.30
N PHE A 339 11.71 30.30 -33.44
CA PHE A 339 10.59 31.25 -33.57
C PHE A 339 9.38 30.69 -34.36
N SER A 340 9.42 29.45 -34.83
CA SER A 340 8.25 28.83 -35.49
C SER A 340 7.13 28.51 -34.48
N THR A 341 7.47 28.29 -33.21
CA THR A 341 6.55 28.10 -32.08
C THR A 341 5.76 29.37 -31.72
N LEU A 342 6.23 30.56 -32.07
CA LEU A 342 5.50 31.83 -31.89
C LEU A 342 4.42 32.07 -32.96
N ARG A 343 4.39 31.31 -34.06
CA ARG A 343 3.26 31.33 -35.01
C ARG A 343 2.03 30.56 -34.52
N SER A 344 2.13 29.88 -33.36
CA SER A 344 1.06 29.10 -32.72
C SER A 344 0.09 29.94 -31.88
N ILE A 345 0.32 31.25 -31.72
CA ILE A 345 -0.49 32.12 -30.83
C ILE A 345 -1.98 32.19 -31.22
N GLY A 346 -2.36 31.70 -32.41
CA GLY A 346 -3.76 31.65 -32.86
C GLY A 346 -4.54 30.36 -32.60
N ARG A 347 -3.92 29.20 -32.29
CA ARG A 347 -4.61 27.89 -32.21
C ARG A 347 -4.05 26.99 -31.10
N ALA A 348 -4.92 26.37 -30.31
CA ALA A 348 -4.53 25.38 -29.31
C ALA A 348 -5.52 24.23 -29.17
N LEU A 349 -5.11 23.18 -28.47
CA LEU A 349 -5.98 22.07 -28.11
C LEU A 349 -7.13 22.57 -27.23
N TYR A 350 -8.36 22.21 -27.59
CA TYR A 350 -9.56 22.55 -26.82
C TYR A 350 -9.52 21.97 -25.39
N PHE A 351 -8.98 20.75 -25.25
CA PHE A 351 -8.74 20.11 -23.96
C PHE A 351 -7.26 20.25 -23.57
N CYS A 352 -7.00 20.72 -22.35
CA CYS A 352 -5.65 20.74 -21.80
C CYS A 352 -5.17 19.33 -21.45
N VAL A 353 -3.86 19.09 -21.55
CA VAL A 353 -3.25 17.85 -21.05
C VAL A 353 -3.29 17.85 -19.51
N PRO A 354 -3.88 16.83 -18.86
CA PRO A 354 -3.94 16.77 -17.41
C PRO A 354 -2.54 16.55 -16.81
N ARG A 355 -2.32 17.10 -15.62
CA ARG A 355 -1.09 16.88 -14.85
C ARG A 355 -1.10 15.47 -14.26
N ASN A 356 0.09 14.93 -14.01
CA ASN A 356 0.24 13.66 -13.31
C ASN A 356 0.35 13.90 -11.80
N ASP A 357 -0.75 13.75 -11.08
CA ASP A 357 -0.82 14.01 -9.63
C ASP A 357 0.11 13.07 -8.83
N LYS A 358 0.31 11.83 -9.30
CA LYS A 358 1.23 10.89 -8.65
C LYS A 358 2.68 11.38 -8.72
N LEU A 359 3.08 11.95 -9.86
CA LEU A 359 4.40 12.53 -10.00
C LEU A 359 4.55 13.74 -9.08
N LEU A 360 3.55 14.63 -9.04
CA LEU A 360 3.54 15.82 -8.17
C LEU A 360 3.60 15.47 -6.67
N GLY A 361 2.97 14.37 -6.26
CA GLY A 361 2.99 13.89 -4.87
C GLY A 361 4.38 13.55 -4.32
N TYR A 362 5.38 13.28 -5.17
CA TYR A 362 6.76 13.10 -4.72
C TYR A 362 7.37 14.39 -4.17
N TRP A 363 7.11 15.55 -4.78
CA TRP A 363 7.55 16.83 -4.23
C TRP A 363 6.92 17.09 -2.86
N ASP A 364 5.63 16.80 -2.70
CA ASP A 364 4.93 16.94 -1.42
C ASP A 364 5.55 16.05 -0.34
N THR A 365 5.82 14.79 -0.67
CA THR A 365 6.39 13.81 0.26
C THR A 365 7.81 14.19 0.68
N VAL A 366 8.70 14.47 -0.27
CA VAL A 366 10.09 14.84 0.03
C VAL A 366 10.17 16.17 0.78
N ALA A 367 9.35 17.16 0.41
CA ALA A 367 9.27 18.42 1.13
C ALA A 367 8.77 18.25 2.57
N ASP A 368 7.75 17.41 2.80
CA ASP A 368 7.26 17.07 4.13
C ASP A 368 8.36 16.42 4.99
N ARG A 369 9.09 15.44 4.46
CA ARG A 369 10.18 14.77 5.21
C ARG A 369 11.31 15.73 5.57
N LEU A 370 11.78 16.52 4.61
CA LEU A 370 12.80 17.53 4.85
C LEU A 370 12.32 18.60 5.84
N PHE A 371 11.05 19.01 5.76
CA PHE A 371 10.46 19.94 6.71
C PHE A 371 10.45 19.35 8.13
N LYS A 372 10.02 18.10 8.30
CA LYS A 372 10.00 17.43 9.61
C LYS A 372 11.39 17.37 10.23
N ILE A 373 12.38 16.93 9.47
CA ILE A 373 13.77 16.87 9.95
C ILE A 373 14.29 18.26 10.35
N ARG A 374 14.06 19.28 9.53
CA ARG A 374 14.50 20.67 9.79
C ARG A 374 13.84 21.30 11.02
N ASN A 375 12.66 20.82 11.42
CA ASN A 375 11.91 21.33 12.58
C ASN A 375 11.95 20.39 13.79
N SER A 376 12.88 19.43 13.82
CA SER A 376 13.02 18.46 14.92
C SER A 376 11.74 17.68 15.20
N LEU A 377 11.01 17.33 14.15
CA LEU A 377 9.84 16.46 14.20
C LEU A 377 10.23 15.05 13.78
N ASN A 378 9.64 14.03 14.41
CA ASN A 378 9.75 12.66 13.93
C ASN A 378 8.87 12.43 12.67
N ILE A 379 8.90 11.23 12.09
CA ILE A 379 8.16 10.93 10.85
C ILE A 379 6.63 11.17 10.97
N LEU A 380 6.08 11.05 12.19
CA LEU A 380 4.66 11.28 12.49
C LEU A 380 4.33 12.77 12.72
N GLY A 381 5.32 13.66 12.73
CA GLY A 381 5.15 15.09 12.98
C GLY A 381 5.16 15.49 14.46
N ILE A 382 5.62 14.61 15.35
CA ILE A 382 5.71 14.89 16.78
C ILE A 382 7.08 15.50 17.07
N PHE A 383 7.11 16.65 17.75
CA PHE A 383 8.34 17.31 18.15
C PHE A 383 9.16 16.43 19.13
N ARG A 384 10.46 16.31 18.86
CA ARG A 384 11.40 15.54 19.66
C ARG A 384 12.72 16.29 19.79
N GLN A 385 13.24 16.31 21.01
CA GLN A 385 14.61 16.71 21.27
C GLN A 385 15.46 15.43 21.31
N LEU A 386 16.29 15.25 20.29
CA LEU A 386 17.23 14.12 20.26
C LEU A 386 18.28 14.31 21.35
N PRO A 387 18.70 13.23 22.04
CA PRO A 387 19.80 13.33 22.98
C PRO A 387 21.08 13.74 22.23
N LEU A 388 21.89 14.62 22.84
CA LEU A 388 23.11 15.18 22.23
C LEU A 388 24.15 14.11 21.86
N PHE A 389 24.12 13.00 22.58
CA PHE A 389 24.83 11.76 22.29
C PHE A 389 23.83 10.62 22.46
N GLU A 390 23.88 9.59 21.63
CA GLU A 390 23.16 8.35 21.90
C GLU A 390 23.55 7.85 23.30
N PRO A 391 22.60 7.36 24.12
CA PRO A 391 22.94 6.86 25.45
C PRO A 391 24.00 5.77 25.34
N PRO A 392 25.20 5.95 25.95
CA PRO A 392 26.06 4.83 26.24
C PRO A 392 25.31 3.92 27.22
N ILE A 393 25.44 2.61 27.11
CA ILE A 393 24.87 1.68 28.11
C ILE A 393 25.47 2.04 29.49
N ASP A 394 24.65 2.45 30.47
CA ASP A 394 25.13 3.05 31.74
C ASP A 394 25.03 2.11 32.97
N PRO A 395 26.14 1.80 33.68
CA PRO A 395 26.19 1.05 34.95
C PRO A 395 26.03 1.88 36.25
N GLY A 396 25.83 3.21 36.19
CA GLY A 396 25.88 4.14 37.33
C GLY A 396 24.58 4.44 38.09
N LEU A 397 23.46 3.78 37.78
CA LEU A 397 22.14 4.00 38.41
C LEU A 397 22.07 3.69 39.93
N LEU A 398 23.10 3.07 40.51
CA LEU A 398 23.14 2.63 41.92
C LEU A 398 23.69 3.66 42.92
N ALA A 399 24.34 4.75 42.49
CA ALA A 399 25.10 5.62 43.39
C ALA A 399 24.38 6.90 43.85
N LYS A 400 23.21 7.25 43.28
CA LYS A 400 22.59 8.58 43.46
C LYS A 400 21.54 8.71 44.56
N ALA A 401 21.18 7.63 45.25
CA ALA A 401 20.15 7.65 46.30
C ALA A 401 20.63 8.14 47.69
N ALA A 402 21.92 8.44 47.86
CA ALA A 402 22.52 8.59 49.18
C ALA A 402 22.63 10.04 49.73
N ALA A 403 22.15 11.10 49.05
CA ALA A 403 22.76 12.43 49.21
C ALA A 403 21.87 13.67 49.54
N ALA A 404 20.72 13.59 50.24
CA ALA A 404 19.93 14.82 50.52
C ALA A 404 19.20 14.87 51.90
N GLY A 405 19.38 15.95 52.68
CA GLY A 405 18.63 16.28 53.91
C GLY A 405 19.03 17.65 54.53
N LEU A 406 18.15 18.37 55.29
CA LEU A 406 18.37 19.63 56.07
C LEU A 406 17.12 20.11 56.91
N ASP A 407 17.26 21.09 57.86
CA ASP A 407 16.23 21.65 58.82
C ASP A 407 16.45 23.16 59.27
N ILE A 408 15.48 23.81 59.96
CA ILE A 408 15.38 25.28 60.29
C ILE A 408 14.82 25.59 61.71
N SER A 409 15.31 26.63 62.40
CA SER A 409 14.62 27.29 63.54
C SER A 409 15.10 28.73 63.80
N ALA A 410 14.20 29.67 64.17
CA ALA A 410 14.37 30.66 65.27
C ALA A 410 13.44 31.92 65.22
N ILE A 411 12.51 31.97 66.19
CA ILE A 411 12.41 32.97 67.30
C ILE A 411 11.83 34.41 67.07
N VAL A 412 11.04 34.79 68.08
CA VAL A 412 10.19 35.97 68.34
C VAL A 412 10.85 36.97 69.33
N SER A 413 10.40 38.24 69.38
CA SER A 413 10.01 39.05 70.59
C SER A 413 10.57 40.49 70.68
N GLY A 414 9.78 41.40 71.27
CA GLY A 414 10.26 42.61 71.97
C GLY A 414 9.27 43.78 72.06
N VAL A 415 8.97 44.23 73.29
CA VAL A 415 8.14 45.42 73.68
C VAL A 415 8.78 46.09 74.90
N ASN A 416 8.80 47.45 75.02
CA ASN A 416 8.80 48.15 76.34
C ASN A 416 8.58 49.70 76.34
N GLN A 417 7.94 50.19 77.44
CA GLN A 417 8.11 51.48 78.19
C GLN A 417 7.45 52.83 77.73
N PRO A 418 7.44 53.94 78.55
CA PRO A 418 6.95 54.15 79.95
C PRO A 418 6.20 55.52 80.17
N LEU A 419 6.01 55.97 81.44
CA LEU A 419 5.00 56.95 81.96
C LEU A 419 5.47 58.41 82.35
N PRO A 420 4.54 59.39 82.59
CA PRO A 420 4.78 60.85 82.74
C PRO A 420 4.38 61.53 84.10
N LEU A 421 4.16 62.88 84.10
CA LEU A 421 4.90 63.98 84.78
C LEU A 421 4.22 64.83 85.91
N VAL A 422 3.18 64.36 86.61
CA VAL A 422 2.41 65.24 87.55
C VAL A 422 2.45 64.72 89.01
N ARG A 423 2.27 65.62 90.01
CA ARG A 423 2.43 65.30 91.45
C ARG A 423 1.41 64.26 91.94
N PHE A 424 1.95 63.23 92.57
CA PHE A 424 1.32 61.94 92.79
C PHE A 424 -0.01 61.99 93.56
N GLN A 425 -0.13 62.64 94.73
CA GLN A 425 -1.31 62.47 95.59
C GLN A 425 -2.64 62.98 94.99
N VAL A 426 -2.66 64.19 94.46
CA VAL A 426 -3.87 64.79 93.87
C VAL A 426 -4.25 64.07 92.59
N LEU A 427 -3.24 63.76 91.77
CA LEU A 427 -3.46 62.97 90.57
C LEU A 427 -3.91 61.56 90.94
N ALA A 428 -3.36 60.94 91.99
CA ALA A 428 -3.72 59.61 92.44
C ALA A 428 -5.16 59.53 92.98
N GLN A 429 -5.65 60.54 93.69
CA GLN A 429 -7.02 60.51 94.21
C GLN A 429 -8.07 60.73 93.10
N LYS A 430 -7.89 61.78 92.27
CA LYS A 430 -8.79 62.02 91.13
C LYS A 430 -8.65 60.98 90.03
N ALA A 431 -7.43 60.50 89.80
CA ALA A 431 -7.23 59.31 89.00
C ALA A 431 -7.87 58.10 89.66
N SER A 432 -7.85 57.90 90.98
CA SER A 432 -8.51 56.74 91.60
C SER A 432 -10.03 56.75 91.36
N GLU A 433 -10.70 57.90 91.52
CA GLU A 433 -12.15 58.04 91.23
C GLU A 433 -12.45 57.79 89.75
N ILE A 434 -11.75 58.48 88.84
CA ILE A 434 -11.88 58.26 87.40
C ILE A 434 -11.48 56.82 87.03
N CYS A 435 -10.49 56.22 87.70
CA CYS A 435 -10.07 54.84 87.50
C CYS A 435 -11.13 53.87 87.99
N GLN A 436 -11.93 54.16 89.01
CA GLN A 436 -13.04 53.29 89.41
C GLN A 436 -14.19 53.37 88.39
N GLU A 437 -14.53 54.56 87.90
CA GLU A 437 -15.51 54.70 86.82
C GLU A 437 -15.02 54.04 85.53
N VAL A 438 -13.78 54.31 85.11
CA VAL A 438 -13.11 53.67 83.97
C VAL A 438 -13.00 52.16 84.18
N LYS A 439 -12.80 51.67 85.41
CA LYS A 439 -12.80 50.23 85.71
C LYS A 439 -14.20 49.62 85.53
N SER A 440 -15.24 50.31 85.98
CA SER A 440 -16.63 49.84 85.81
C SER A 440 -17.06 49.87 84.34
N LEU A 441 -16.75 50.97 83.62
CA LEU A 441 -16.98 51.12 82.19
C LEU A 441 -16.15 50.09 81.42
N GLY A 442 -14.91 49.86 81.82
CA GLY A 442 -14.01 48.86 81.26
C GLY A 442 -14.55 47.44 81.44
N SER A 443 -15.15 47.11 82.59
CA SER A 443 -15.79 45.81 82.80
C SER A 443 -17.05 45.62 81.95
N ASN A 444 -17.87 46.67 81.80
CA ASN A 444 -19.07 46.61 80.96
C ASN A 444 -18.72 46.55 79.46
N LEU A 445 -17.75 47.34 79.02
CA LEU A 445 -17.23 47.33 77.66
C LEU A 445 -16.56 45.99 77.34
N LEU A 446 -15.75 45.45 78.25
CA LEU A 446 -15.16 44.11 78.09
C LEU A 446 -16.25 43.05 77.92
N SER A 447 -17.30 43.06 78.76
CA SER A 447 -18.41 42.11 78.62
C SER A 447 -19.21 42.30 77.31
N ALA A 448 -19.37 43.53 76.84
CA ALA A 448 -20.02 43.82 75.56
C ALA A 448 -19.18 43.32 74.37
N ILE A 449 -17.87 43.59 74.38
CA ILE A 449 -16.92 43.11 73.36
C ILE A 449 -16.86 41.57 73.37
N GLU A 450 -16.76 40.94 74.53
CA GLU A 450 -16.78 39.47 74.65
C GLU A 450 -18.06 38.86 74.07
N LYS A 451 -19.22 39.51 74.26
CA LYS A 451 -20.49 39.05 73.68
C LYS A 451 -20.56 39.28 72.17
N GLU A 452 -20.10 40.42 71.69
CA GLU A 452 -20.00 40.73 70.26
C GLU A 452 -19.07 39.74 69.54
N ASP A 453 -17.87 39.50 70.07
CA ASP A 453 -16.90 38.55 69.53
C ASP A 453 -17.43 37.11 69.55
N ASN A 454 -18.14 36.71 70.61
CA ASN A 454 -18.77 35.40 70.70
C ASN A 454 -19.86 35.21 69.62
N GLU A 455 -20.70 36.21 69.40
CA GLU A 455 -21.73 36.17 68.35
C GLU A 455 -21.12 36.21 66.95
N ALA A 456 -20.12 37.07 66.72
CA ALA A 456 -19.38 37.13 65.45
C ALA A 456 -18.69 35.79 65.12
N LEU A 457 -18.10 35.14 66.13
CA LEU A 457 -17.50 33.81 66.00
C LEU A 457 -18.56 32.72 65.76
N SER A 458 -19.74 32.82 66.39
CA SER A 458 -20.88 31.94 66.14
C SER A 458 -21.37 32.05 64.68
N ILE A 459 -21.54 33.27 64.17
CA ILE A 459 -21.92 33.54 62.78
C ILE A 459 -20.86 33.03 61.81
N LEU A 460 -19.57 33.24 62.11
CA LEU A 460 -18.47 32.75 61.27
C LEU A 460 -18.46 31.22 61.20
N ARG A 461 -18.67 30.53 62.33
CA ARG A 461 -18.80 29.06 62.37
C ARG A 461 -19.96 28.58 61.50
N ALA A 462 -21.14 29.20 61.61
CA ALA A 462 -22.29 28.87 60.78
C ALA A 462 -22.04 29.10 59.27
N LYS A 463 -21.33 30.18 58.91
CA LYS A 463 -20.91 30.43 57.50
C LYS A 463 -19.96 29.35 56.99
N HIS A 464 -18.93 29.00 57.75
CA HIS A 464 -18.00 27.93 57.38
C HIS A 464 -18.69 26.57 57.30
N GLU A 465 -19.60 26.27 58.22
CA GLU A 465 -20.40 25.04 58.20
C GLU A 465 -21.21 24.93 56.91
N ARG A 466 -21.89 26.01 56.48
CA ARG A 466 -22.62 26.02 55.20
C ARG A 466 -21.71 25.78 54.00
N VAL A 467 -20.54 26.41 53.96
CA VAL A 467 -19.56 26.21 52.87
C VAL A 467 -19.06 24.77 52.85
N ILE A 468 -18.73 24.20 54.01
CA ILE A 468 -18.28 22.81 54.14
C ILE A 468 -19.38 21.84 53.71
N LEU A 469 -20.65 22.10 54.09
CA LEU A 469 -21.80 21.29 53.65
C LEU A 469 -21.99 21.35 52.13
N GLY A 470 -21.84 22.52 51.50
CA GLY A 470 -21.90 22.65 50.04
C GLY A 470 -20.77 21.90 49.32
N LEU A 471 -19.55 21.96 49.84
CA LEU A 471 -18.42 21.18 49.32
C LEU A 471 -18.65 19.67 49.49
N ALA A 472 -19.20 19.24 50.64
CA ALA A 472 -19.53 17.85 50.89
C ALA A 472 -20.63 17.34 49.94
N GLU A 473 -21.61 18.17 49.58
CA GLU A 473 -22.63 17.84 48.58
C GLU A 473 -22.00 17.61 47.20
N MET A 474 -21.10 18.50 46.77
CA MET A 474 -20.39 18.36 45.49
C MET A 474 -19.58 17.06 45.41
N VAL A 475 -18.94 16.67 46.52
CA VAL A 475 -18.22 15.38 46.62
C VAL A 475 -19.19 14.21 46.48
N ARG A 476 -20.32 14.20 47.21
CA ARG A 476 -21.35 13.14 47.11
C ARG A 476 -21.93 13.02 45.71
N TYR A 477 -22.22 14.15 45.07
CA TYR A 477 -22.69 14.16 43.67
C TYR A 477 -21.63 13.60 42.72
N SER A 478 -20.35 13.96 42.91
CA SER A 478 -19.25 13.41 42.11
C SER A 478 -19.09 11.90 42.30
N GLN A 479 -19.28 11.39 43.52
CA GLN A 479 -19.29 9.94 43.80
C GLN A 479 -20.46 9.23 43.10
N LEU A 480 -21.65 9.84 43.06
CA LEU A 480 -22.77 9.32 42.29
C LEU A 480 -22.44 9.25 40.79
N GLN A 481 -21.84 10.31 40.23
CA GLN A 481 -21.42 10.31 38.82
C GLN A 481 -20.35 9.24 38.53
N GLU A 482 -19.38 9.06 39.43
CA GLU A 482 -18.38 7.98 39.33
C GLU A 482 -19.03 6.59 39.33
N ALA A 483 -20.01 6.35 40.22
CA ALA A 483 -20.75 5.09 40.27
C ALA A 483 -21.53 4.83 38.98
N ILE A 484 -22.20 5.85 38.42
CA ILE A 484 -22.89 5.77 37.13
C ILE A 484 -21.91 5.42 36.01
N LYS A 485 -20.76 6.10 35.92
CA LYS A 485 -19.75 5.83 34.89
C LYS A 485 -19.11 4.45 35.03
N THR A 486 -18.94 3.96 36.26
CA THR A 486 -18.49 2.59 36.52
C THR A 486 -19.51 1.58 36.00
N ARG A 487 -20.80 1.78 36.27
CA ARG A 487 -21.87 0.93 35.73
C ARG A 487 -21.91 0.97 34.20
N GLU A 488 -21.84 2.16 33.58
CA GLU A 488 -21.78 2.30 32.11
C GLU A 488 -20.59 1.55 31.50
N GLY A 489 -19.42 1.60 32.15
CA GLY A 489 -18.24 0.82 31.75
C GLY A 489 -18.48 -0.69 31.78
N LEU A 490 -19.12 -1.19 32.84
CA LEU A 490 -19.50 -2.60 32.95
C LEU A 490 -20.54 -3.04 31.91
N VAL A 491 -21.49 -2.17 31.53
CA VAL A 491 -22.43 -2.44 30.43
C VAL A 491 -21.70 -2.63 29.10
N LYS A 492 -20.68 -1.81 28.81
CA LYS A 492 -19.85 -1.98 27.60
C LYS A 492 -19.03 -3.28 27.67
N SER A 493 -18.48 -3.61 28.84
CA SER A 493 -17.76 -4.88 29.04
C SER A 493 -18.66 -6.10 28.81
N LEU A 494 -19.89 -6.05 29.33
CA LEU A 494 -20.91 -7.07 29.11
C LEU A 494 -21.23 -7.22 27.63
N ALA A 495 -21.44 -6.12 26.90
CA ALA A 495 -21.70 -6.16 25.47
C ALA A 495 -20.55 -6.83 24.69
N ASN A 496 -19.29 -6.55 25.04
CA ASN A 496 -18.13 -7.20 24.43
C ASN A 496 -18.07 -8.70 24.73
N ALA A 497 -18.38 -9.10 25.98
CA ALA A 497 -18.43 -10.52 26.36
C ALA A 497 -19.56 -11.26 25.62
N ILE A 498 -20.73 -10.65 25.49
CA ILE A 498 -21.87 -11.18 24.71
C ILE A 498 -21.51 -11.35 23.23
N GLN A 499 -20.82 -10.37 22.64
CA GLN A 499 -20.36 -10.47 21.24
C GLN A 499 -19.39 -11.64 21.06
N ARG A 500 -18.42 -11.82 21.97
CA ARG A 500 -17.51 -12.98 21.94
C ARG A 500 -18.27 -14.31 22.08
N TYR A 501 -19.17 -14.40 23.05
CA TYR A 501 -20.01 -15.58 23.26
C TYR A 501 -20.82 -15.92 22.00
N THR A 502 -21.53 -14.93 21.45
CA THR A 502 -22.34 -15.09 20.24
C THR A 502 -21.51 -15.51 19.04
N TYR A 503 -20.31 -14.95 18.88
CA TYR A 503 -19.38 -15.32 17.81
C TYR A 503 -18.94 -16.79 17.92
N TYR A 504 -18.53 -17.25 19.10
CA TYR A 504 -18.09 -18.65 19.26
C TYR A 504 -19.25 -19.64 19.16
N GLU A 505 -20.45 -19.30 19.65
CA GLU A 505 -21.64 -20.13 19.46
C GLU A 505 -22.03 -20.27 17.98
N ARG A 506 -21.86 -19.21 17.17
CA ARG A 506 -22.04 -19.29 15.71
C ARG A 506 -21.00 -20.19 15.03
N GLN A 507 -19.73 -20.11 15.45
CA GLN A 507 -18.69 -21.01 14.90
C GLN A 507 -18.91 -22.47 15.28
N LEU A 508 -19.59 -22.72 16.40
CA LEU A 508 -20.06 -24.05 16.81
C LEU A 508 -21.37 -24.48 16.14
N GLY A 509 -21.87 -23.70 15.17
CA GLY A 509 -23.00 -24.06 14.30
C GLY A 509 -24.39 -23.64 14.79
N LYS A 510 -24.51 -22.89 15.90
CA LYS A 510 -25.81 -22.38 16.32
C LYS A 510 -26.27 -21.22 15.44
N GLN A 511 -27.57 -21.20 15.15
CA GLN A 511 -28.20 -20.09 14.45
C GLN A 511 -28.46 -18.91 15.42
N GLU A 512 -28.54 -17.69 14.90
CA GLU A 512 -28.68 -16.47 15.72
C GLU A 512 -29.92 -16.49 16.62
N ASN A 513 -31.01 -17.12 16.18
CA ASN A 513 -32.25 -17.29 16.94
C ASN A 513 -32.15 -18.33 18.09
N GLU A 514 -31.13 -19.19 18.07
CA GLU A 514 -30.91 -20.22 19.10
C GLU A 514 -30.00 -19.72 20.24
N ILE A 515 -29.28 -18.62 20.02
CA ILE A 515 -28.37 -18.02 21.00
C ILE A 515 -29.19 -17.11 21.92
N LYS A 516 -29.57 -17.64 23.09
CA LYS A 516 -30.30 -16.88 24.11
C LYS A 516 -29.34 -16.50 25.24
N VAL A 517 -29.04 -15.21 25.34
CA VAL A 517 -28.35 -14.64 26.49
C VAL A 517 -29.40 -14.09 27.45
N PRO A 518 -29.39 -14.47 28.75
CA PRO A 518 -30.29 -13.91 29.74
C PRO A 518 -30.13 -12.39 29.86
N GLU A 519 -31.22 -11.68 30.12
CA GLU A 519 -31.16 -10.26 30.48
C GLU A 519 -31.10 -10.09 32.01
N LEU A 520 -30.43 -9.04 32.47
CA LEU A 520 -30.40 -8.73 33.90
C LEU A 520 -31.61 -7.89 34.28
N ASP A 521 -32.43 -8.40 35.19
CA ASP A 521 -33.59 -7.67 35.73
C ASP A 521 -33.19 -6.35 36.40
N ALA A 522 -34.10 -5.38 36.36
CA ALA A 522 -33.94 -4.11 37.07
C ALA A 522 -33.73 -4.32 38.58
N LEU A 523 -32.96 -3.41 39.20
CA LEU A 523 -32.71 -3.43 40.65
C LEU A 523 -34.02 -3.22 41.41
N ASP A 524 -34.34 -4.14 42.32
CA ASP A 524 -35.46 -3.98 43.26
C ASP A 524 -35.09 -3.00 44.37
N ALA A 525 -35.21 -1.71 44.05
CA ALA A 525 -34.91 -0.60 44.95
C ALA A 525 -35.82 -0.59 46.19
N ASP A 526 -37.05 -1.08 46.07
CA ASP A 526 -38.04 -1.09 47.15
C ASP A 526 -37.64 -2.07 48.26
N ASN A 527 -37.29 -3.30 47.90
CA ASN A 527 -36.83 -4.28 48.89
C ASN A 527 -35.42 -4.00 49.39
N LEU A 528 -34.57 -3.35 48.58
CA LEU A 528 -33.28 -2.84 49.02
C LEU A 528 -33.45 -1.79 50.14
N GLY A 529 -34.34 -0.81 49.94
CA GLY A 529 -34.65 0.21 50.95
C GLY A 529 -35.25 -0.34 52.24
N LYS A 530 -36.00 -1.46 52.14
CA LYS A 530 -36.61 -2.17 53.29
C LYS A 530 -35.68 -3.20 53.95
N MET A 531 -34.40 -3.28 53.55
CA MET A 531 -33.41 -4.25 54.05
C MET A 531 -33.84 -5.73 53.87
N LYS A 532 -34.61 -6.02 52.81
CA LYS A 532 -35.11 -7.37 52.45
C LYS A 532 -34.65 -7.82 51.06
N PHE A 533 -33.47 -7.36 50.62
CA PHE A 533 -32.95 -7.66 49.30
C PHE A 533 -32.63 -9.16 49.12
N LYS A 534 -33.22 -9.81 48.11
CA LYS A 534 -33.05 -11.25 47.78
C LYS A 534 -33.05 -11.56 46.27
N GLN A 535 -32.72 -10.60 45.41
CA GLN A 535 -32.60 -10.88 43.97
C GLN A 535 -31.31 -11.66 43.68
N GLY A 536 -31.40 -12.64 42.77
CA GLY A 536 -30.23 -13.35 42.21
C GLY A 536 -29.96 -12.92 40.78
N GLU A 537 -28.74 -13.16 40.31
CA GLU A 537 -28.34 -12.91 38.93
C GLU A 537 -28.49 -14.17 38.06
N PRO A 538 -28.86 -14.03 36.78
CA PRO A 538 -28.91 -15.16 35.87
C PRO A 538 -27.50 -15.69 35.58
N GLU A 539 -27.38 -17.00 35.39
CA GLU A 539 -26.13 -17.64 35.00
C GLU A 539 -26.25 -18.17 33.57
N VAL A 540 -25.19 -18.01 32.78
CA VAL A 540 -25.12 -18.57 31.43
C VAL A 540 -24.57 -19.99 31.53
N GLY A 541 -25.34 -20.97 31.05
CA GLY A 541 -24.96 -22.37 31.10
C GLY A 541 -23.67 -22.66 30.33
N LEU A 542 -22.78 -23.44 30.94
CA LEU A 542 -21.54 -23.90 30.32
C LEU A 542 -21.80 -25.15 29.46
N ARG A 543 -21.16 -25.21 28.31
CA ARG A 543 -21.16 -26.37 27.41
C ARG A 543 -20.26 -27.46 27.99
N ASN A 544 -20.71 -28.71 27.91
CA ASN A 544 -19.83 -29.85 28.18
C ASN A 544 -18.83 -30.02 27.02
N ILE A 545 -17.55 -30.15 27.34
CA ILE A 545 -16.48 -30.35 26.35
C ILE A 545 -16.02 -31.80 26.44
N GLU A 546 -16.33 -32.60 25.43
CA GLU A 546 -15.86 -33.98 25.37
C GLU A 546 -14.38 -34.01 24.99
N VAL A 547 -13.55 -34.53 25.90
CA VAL A 547 -12.12 -34.71 25.67
C VAL A 547 -11.88 -36.13 25.17
N ASP A 548 -11.61 -36.27 23.88
CA ASP A 548 -11.26 -37.54 23.25
C ASP A 548 -9.79 -37.90 23.56
N ILE A 549 -9.60 -38.97 24.33
CA ILE A 549 -8.29 -39.54 24.66
C ILE A 549 -8.25 -41.00 24.21
N ALA A 550 -7.30 -41.34 23.35
CA ALA A 550 -7.12 -42.70 22.87
C ALA A 550 -6.70 -43.66 24.00
N GLN A 551 -7.46 -44.73 24.22
CA GLN A 551 -7.22 -45.68 25.32
C GLN A 551 -6.08 -46.69 25.05
N ALA A 552 -5.75 -46.97 23.79
CA ALA A 552 -4.79 -48.01 23.41
C ALA A 552 -3.48 -47.40 22.87
N LEU A 553 -2.59 -47.01 23.79
CA LEU A 553 -1.32 -46.34 23.50
C LEU A 553 -0.13 -47.18 23.95
N GLY A 554 0.09 -48.32 23.28
CA GLY A 554 1.26 -49.17 23.55
C GLY A 554 2.62 -48.52 23.23
N ALA A 555 2.66 -47.48 22.38
CA ALA A 555 3.90 -46.87 21.87
C ALA A 555 4.03 -45.34 22.10
N SER A 556 3.06 -44.67 22.75
CA SER A 556 3.03 -43.19 22.88
C SER A 556 3.95 -42.65 23.99
N GLY A 557 4.69 -43.51 24.69
CA GLY A 557 5.62 -43.08 25.75
C GLY A 557 4.98 -42.24 26.87
N GLY A 558 3.69 -42.45 27.15
CA GLY A 558 2.94 -41.72 28.18
C GLY A 558 2.29 -40.40 27.74
N LYS A 559 2.36 -40.01 26.45
CA LYS A 559 1.69 -38.80 25.94
C LYS A 559 0.20 -39.05 25.66
N ILE A 560 -0.65 -38.12 26.10
CA ILE A 560 -2.09 -38.08 25.82
C ILE A 560 -2.29 -37.65 24.36
N ILE A 561 -2.95 -38.48 23.56
CA ILE A 561 -3.30 -38.18 22.16
C ILE A 561 -4.77 -38.50 21.90
N SER A 562 -5.35 -37.84 20.91
CA SER A 562 -6.73 -38.11 20.47
C SER A 562 -6.85 -39.44 19.71
N SER A 563 -8.07 -39.97 19.60
CA SER A 563 -8.33 -41.18 18.81
C SER A 563 -7.94 -41.01 17.34
N HIS A 564 -8.16 -39.81 16.78
CA HIS A 564 -7.77 -39.47 15.42
C HIS A 564 -6.25 -39.49 15.21
N GLU A 565 -5.48 -38.85 16.09
CA GLU A 565 -4.01 -38.88 16.02
C GLU A 565 -3.44 -40.29 16.18
N ALA A 566 -4.08 -41.12 17.02
CA ALA A 566 -3.71 -42.52 17.15
C ALA A 566 -3.91 -43.29 15.84
N SER A 567 -5.02 -43.04 15.14
CA SER A 567 -5.29 -43.66 13.83
C SER A 567 -4.40 -43.13 12.71
N GLU A 568 -4.08 -41.83 12.71
CA GLU A 568 -3.11 -41.21 11.80
C GLU A 568 -1.75 -41.90 11.93
N MET A 569 -1.23 -42.02 13.15
CA MET A 569 0.06 -42.68 13.37
C MET A 569 0.06 -44.13 12.89
N ARG A 570 -1.00 -44.90 13.15
CA ARG A 570 -1.11 -46.27 12.65
C ARG A 570 -1.10 -46.33 11.11
N GLN A 571 -1.81 -45.43 10.44
CA GLN A 571 -1.84 -45.36 8.97
C GLN A 571 -0.46 -44.98 8.41
N LEU A 572 0.25 -44.03 9.04
CA LEU A 572 1.61 -43.63 8.65
C LEU A 572 2.62 -44.77 8.88
N ASP A 573 2.54 -45.49 9.99
CA ASP A 573 3.42 -46.62 10.28
C ASP A 573 3.22 -47.75 9.25
N GLN A 574 1.97 -48.04 8.89
CA GLN A 574 1.66 -49.02 7.83
C GLN A 574 2.11 -48.55 6.44
N ALA A 575 1.88 -47.27 6.10
CA ALA A 575 2.37 -46.68 4.86
C ALA A 575 3.90 -46.78 4.78
N ARG A 576 4.59 -46.51 5.88
CA ARG A 576 6.05 -46.62 5.98
C ARG A 576 6.51 -48.06 5.77
N ALA A 577 5.84 -49.04 6.36
CA ALA A 577 6.15 -50.45 6.16
C ALA A 577 6.00 -50.87 4.68
N LEU A 578 4.92 -50.44 4.01
CA LEU A 578 4.72 -50.68 2.58
C LEU A 578 5.79 -49.99 1.72
N GLN A 579 6.17 -48.74 2.04
CA GLN A 579 7.26 -48.06 1.33
C GLN A 579 8.60 -48.81 1.43
N VAL A 580 8.91 -49.36 2.59
CA VAL A 580 10.12 -50.19 2.79
C VAL A 580 10.04 -51.45 1.93
N ILE A 581 8.88 -52.13 1.87
CA ILE A 581 8.68 -53.30 1.02
C ILE A 581 8.84 -52.95 -0.47
N ALA A 582 8.27 -51.83 -0.91
CA ALA A 582 8.44 -51.35 -2.28
C ALA A 582 9.90 -51.08 -2.63
N ALA A 583 10.66 -50.47 -1.71
CA ALA A 583 12.10 -50.24 -1.89
C ALA A 583 12.90 -51.55 -2.01
N VAL A 584 12.52 -52.58 -1.25
CA VAL A 584 13.11 -53.92 -1.37
C VAL A 584 12.79 -54.53 -2.73
N TYR A 585 11.56 -54.40 -3.24
CA TYR A 585 11.22 -54.87 -4.59
C TYR A 585 12.01 -54.14 -5.68
N ASP A 586 12.20 -52.82 -5.59
CA ASP A 586 13.04 -52.08 -6.54
C ASP A 586 14.51 -52.55 -6.50
N LEU A 587 15.06 -52.83 -5.30
CA LEU A 587 16.42 -53.36 -5.15
C LEU A 587 16.59 -54.74 -5.82
N PHE A 588 15.60 -55.62 -5.67
CA PHE A 588 15.58 -56.90 -6.40
C PHE A 588 15.40 -56.68 -7.91
N GLY A 589 14.56 -55.75 -8.32
CA GLY A 589 14.41 -55.37 -9.73
C GLY A 589 15.71 -54.84 -10.34
N SER A 590 16.45 -53.99 -9.62
CA SER A 590 17.72 -53.44 -10.10
C SER A 590 18.81 -54.50 -10.19
N THR A 591 18.87 -55.43 -9.24
CA THR A 591 19.86 -56.53 -9.28
C THR A 591 19.56 -57.53 -10.40
N LEU A 592 18.29 -57.85 -10.64
CA LEU A 592 17.88 -58.74 -11.74
C LEU A 592 18.09 -58.13 -13.13
N SER A 593 18.09 -56.79 -13.25
CA SER A 593 18.41 -56.10 -14.51
C SER A 593 19.84 -56.37 -15.02
N LEU A 594 20.75 -56.84 -14.14
CA LEU A 594 22.12 -57.22 -14.49
C LEU A 594 22.21 -58.59 -15.21
N ILE A 595 21.11 -59.36 -15.24
CA ILE A 595 21.06 -60.65 -15.94
C ILE A 595 20.89 -60.40 -17.46
N PRO A 596 21.72 -61.01 -18.33
CA PRO A 596 21.63 -60.80 -19.77
C PRO A 596 20.28 -61.25 -20.36
N GLN A 597 19.87 -60.63 -21.46
CA GLN A 597 18.65 -61.00 -22.18
C GLN A 597 18.88 -62.24 -23.04
N ILE A 598 18.01 -63.25 -22.89
CA ILE A 598 18.02 -64.45 -23.71
C ILE A 598 16.87 -64.33 -24.70
N GLY A 599 17.17 -64.37 -25.99
CA GLY A 599 16.16 -64.20 -27.03
C GLY A 599 16.53 -64.91 -28.30
N GLY A 600 15.52 -65.45 -28.98
CA GLY A 600 15.64 -66.08 -30.28
C GLY A 600 14.87 -65.28 -31.32
N LYS A 601 15.51 -64.93 -32.42
CA LYS A 601 14.85 -64.32 -33.57
C LYS A 601 14.19 -65.43 -34.38
N VAL A 602 12.86 -65.43 -34.49
CA VAL A 602 12.17 -66.38 -35.39
C VAL A 602 11.69 -65.60 -36.61
N GLN A 603 12.27 -65.92 -37.76
CA GLN A 603 11.90 -65.36 -39.06
C GLN A 603 11.42 -66.48 -39.99
N PRO A 604 10.10 -66.72 -40.13
CA PRO A 604 9.57 -67.48 -41.24
C PRO A 604 9.11 -66.49 -42.32
N LEU A 605 9.85 -66.41 -43.44
CA LEU A 605 9.42 -65.79 -44.71
C LEU A 605 8.73 -64.40 -44.59
N GLY A 606 9.51 -63.36 -44.25
CA GLY A 606 9.16 -61.98 -44.58
C GLY A 606 8.43 -61.14 -43.51
N GLY A 607 8.30 -61.63 -42.28
CA GLY A 607 7.90 -60.83 -41.11
C GLY A 607 8.41 -61.47 -39.83
N GLY A 608 9.45 -60.91 -39.22
CA GLY A 608 10.08 -61.47 -38.02
C GLY A 608 9.44 -60.99 -36.72
N ALA A 609 9.28 -61.89 -35.75
CA ALA A 609 8.94 -61.55 -34.37
C ALA A 609 10.14 -61.86 -33.47
N ASP A 610 10.57 -60.87 -32.68
CA ASP A 610 11.61 -61.04 -31.67
C ASP A 610 10.94 -61.45 -30.34
N ILE A 611 11.29 -62.63 -29.83
CA ILE A 611 10.87 -63.11 -28.51
C ILE A 611 12.10 -63.08 -27.60
N THR A 612 12.19 -62.08 -26.74
CA THR A 612 13.30 -61.89 -25.79
C THR A 612 12.79 -61.90 -24.35
N PHE A 613 13.47 -62.66 -23.48
CA PHE A 613 13.18 -62.77 -22.05
C PHE A 613 14.49 -62.78 -21.26
N GLY A 614 14.58 -62.02 -20.17
CA GLY A 614 15.77 -61.97 -19.33
C GLY A 614 15.70 -60.90 -18.27
N GLY A 615 16.84 -60.36 -17.84
CA GLY A 615 16.94 -59.46 -16.70
C GLY A 615 16.06 -58.20 -16.79
N GLU A 616 15.87 -57.64 -17.98
CA GLU A 616 15.01 -56.46 -18.17
C GLU A 616 13.52 -56.76 -17.89
N GLN A 617 13.01 -57.92 -18.31
CA GLN A 617 11.60 -58.28 -18.07
C GLN A 617 11.36 -58.64 -16.60
N LEU A 618 12.32 -59.30 -15.95
CA LEU A 618 12.28 -59.58 -14.51
C LEU A 618 12.38 -58.29 -13.68
N SER A 619 13.25 -57.36 -14.08
CA SER A 619 13.37 -56.04 -13.47
C SER A 619 12.07 -55.25 -13.57
N LYS A 620 11.45 -55.21 -14.77
CA LYS A 620 10.15 -54.57 -15.00
C LYS A 620 9.05 -55.17 -14.11
N MET A 621 9.00 -56.49 -13.96
CA MET A 621 8.04 -57.16 -13.06
C MET A 621 8.19 -56.68 -11.61
N TYR A 622 9.42 -56.67 -11.08
CA TYR A 622 9.67 -56.21 -9.71
C TYR A 622 9.40 -54.70 -9.53
N SER A 623 9.71 -53.89 -10.54
CA SER A 623 9.35 -52.46 -10.54
C SER A 623 7.82 -52.23 -10.56
N MET A 624 7.07 -53.11 -11.24
CA MET A 624 5.61 -53.08 -11.25
C MET A 624 5.05 -53.49 -9.88
N MET A 625 5.61 -54.51 -9.23
CA MET A 625 5.26 -54.89 -7.86
C MET A 625 5.56 -53.77 -6.86
N ALA A 626 6.74 -53.14 -6.94
CA ALA A 626 7.10 -51.98 -6.14
C ALA A 626 6.13 -50.82 -6.35
N SER A 627 5.73 -50.56 -7.59
CA SER A 627 4.76 -49.52 -7.93
C SER A 627 3.36 -49.83 -7.39
N ALA A 628 2.91 -51.09 -7.44
CA ALA A 628 1.64 -51.51 -6.84
C ALA A 628 1.63 -51.35 -5.31
N VAL A 629 2.73 -51.68 -4.64
CA VAL A 629 2.88 -51.49 -3.19
C VAL A 629 2.94 -50.01 -2.82
N ARG A 630 3.62 -49.17 -3.62
CA ARG A 630 3.63 -47.70 -3.46
C ARG A 630 2.23 -47.11 -3.52
N ILE A 631 1.39 -47.56 -4.46
CA ILE A 631 -0.01 -47.09 -4.55
C ILE A 631 -0.76 -47.33 -3.23
N GLY A 632 -0.58 -48.50 -2.61
CA GLY A 632 -1.16 -48.80 -1.30
C GLY A 632 -0.60 -47.92 -0.17
N ALA A 633 0.71 -47.66 -0.18
CA ALA A 633 1.35 -46.76 0.78
C ALA A 633 0.88 -45.30 0.64
N ASP A 634 0.69 -44.83 -0.59
CA ASP A 634 0.21 -43.48 -0.89
C ASP A 634 -1.25 -43.30 -0.45
N GLN A 635 -2.08 -44.34 -0.63
CA GLN A 635 -3.46 -44.34 -0.14
C GLN A 635 -3.52 -44.22 1.39
N LEU A 636 -2.73 -45.01 2.12
CA LEU A 636 -2.65 -44.91 3.57
C LEU A 636 -2.09 -43.55 4.02
N SER A 637 -1.13 -42.99 3.30
CA SER A 637 -0.60 -41.63 3.57
C SER A 637 -1.67 -40.54 3.35
N TYR A 638 -2.52 -40.71 2.33
CA TYR A 638 -3.65 -39.82 2.09
C TYR A 638 -4.70 -39.92 3.19
N GLU A 639 -5.06 -41.13 3.62
CA GLU A 639 -5.99 -41.34 4.73
C GLU A 639 -5.44 -40.79 6.04
N ALA A 640 -4.14 -40.95 6.32
CA ALA A 640 -3.49 -40.33 7.46
C ALA A 640 -3.60 -38.81 7.43
N SER A 641 -3.31 -38.19 6.27
CA SER A 641 -3.44 -36.73 6.09
C SER A 641 -4.86 -36.24 6.29
N LYS A 642 -5.86 -37.01 5.83
CA LYS A 642 -7.28 -36.72 6.05
C LYS A 642 -7.63 -36.79 7.54
N THR A 643 -7.14 -37.81 8.25
CA THR A 643 -7.37 -37.98 9.68
C THR A 643 -6.70 -36.89 10.51
N ALA A 644 -5.48 -36.48 10.16
CA ALA A 644 -4.79 -35.34 10.75
C ALA A 644 -5.62 -34.06 10.62
N LYS A 645 -6.21 -33.83 9.44
CA LYS A 645 -7.07 -32.68 9.17
C LYS A 645 -8.35 -32.73 10.01
N ILE A 646 -8.98 -33.89 10.16
CA ILE A 646 -10.14 -34.08 11.04
C ILE A 646 -9.77 -33.80 12.50
N SER A 647 -8.63 -34.32 12.98
CA SER A 647 -8.11 -34.05 14.32
C SER A 647 -7.92 -32.54 14.56
N SER A 648 -7.38 -31.82 13.58
CA SER A 648 -7.22 -30.35 13.66
C SER A 648 -8.56 -29.62 13.78
N TYR A 649 -9.63 -30.15 13.18
CA TYR A 649 -10.98 -29.58 13.28
C TYR A 649 -11.63 -29.91 14.62
N ALA A 650 -11.50 -31.14 15.10
CA ALA A 650 -12.00 -31.53 16.42
C ALA A 650 -11.36 -30.70 17.54
N ARG A 651 -10.05 -30.48 17.51
CA ARG A 651 -9.35 -29.61 18.48
C ARG A 651 -9.79 -28.16 18.38
N ARG A 652 -10.04 -27.67 17.16
CA ARG A 652 -10.54 -26.31 16.95
C ARG A 652 -11.95 -26.14 17.51
N GLU A 653 -12.81 -27.15 17.32
CA GLU A 653 -14.15 -27.16 17.91
C GLU A 653 -14.08 -27.16 19.44
N GLN A 654 -13.22 -27.99 20.04
CA GLN A 654 -12.97 -27.99 21.49
C GLN A 654 -12.49 -26.61 22.00
N GLU A 655 -11.57 -25.97 21.27
CA GLU A 655 -11.10 -24.61 21.61
C GLU A 655 -12.23 -23.60 21.53
N TRP A 656 -13.07 -23.64 20.48
CA TRP A 656 -14.22 -22.75 20.37
C TRP A 656 -15.24 -22.98 21.49
N ALA A 657 -15.50 -24.24 21.85
CA ALA A 657 -16.35 -24.58 22.98
C ALA A 657 -15.78 -24.05 24.30
N PHE A 658 -14.46 -24.15 24.50
CA PHE A 658 -13.78 -23.61 25.66
C PHE A 658 -13.85 -22.08 25.72
N GLN A 659 -13.58 -21.39 24.62
CA GLN A 659 -13.70 -19.93 24.55
C GLN A 659 -15.14 -19.44 24.74
N SER A 660 -16.12 -20.18 24.23
CA SER A 660 -17.54 -19.92 24.51
C SER A 660 -17.85 -20.03 26.01
N ASN A 661 -17.35 -21.08 26.67
CA ASN A 661 -17.51 -21.26 28.12
C ASN A 661 -16.83 -20.14 28.94
N LEU A 662 -15.64 -19.71 28.54
CA LEU A 662 -14.98 -18.57 29.18
C LEU A 662 -15.81 -17.29 29.05
N ALA A 663 -16.35 -17.02 27.86
CA ALA A 663 -17.22 -15.87 27.63
C ALA A 663 -18.54 -15.98 28.43
N ALA A 664 -19.14 -17.17 28.53
CA ALA A 664 -20.33 -17.42 29.35
C ALA A 664 -20.05 -17.18 30.86
N GLY A 665 -18.89 -17.63 31.34
CA GLY A 665 -18.42 -17.36 32.70
C GLY A 665 -18.19 -15.87 32.95
N GLU A 666 -17.58 -15.16 32.00
CA GLU A 666 -17.36 -13.72 32.08
C GLU A 666 -18.67 -12.93 32.07
N ILE A 667 -19.65 -13.32 31.26
CA ILE A 667 -21.00 -12.73 31.28
C ILE A 667 -21.63 -12.88 32.66
N THR A 668 -21.59 -14.10 33.22
CA THR A 668 -22.13 -14.40 34.55
C THR A 668 -21.43 -13.58 35.65
N GLN A 669 -20.10 -13.46 35.58
CA GLN A 669 -19.32 -12.61 36.49
C GLN A 669 -19.69 -11.13 36.33
N THR A 670 -19.83 -10.66 35.09
CA THR A 670 -20.16 -9.26 34.79
C THR A 670 -21.58 -8.93 35.27
N PHE A 671 -22.54 -9.86 35.21
CA PHE A 671 -23.87 -9.65 35.81
C PHE A 671 -23.79 -9.40 37.32
N LYS A 672 -23.00 -10.18 38.06
CA LYS A 672 -22.78 -9.98 39.50
C LYS A 672 -22.10 -8.63 39.79
N GLN A 673 -21.11 -8.26 38.99
CA GLN A 673 -20.45 -6.95 39.10
C GLN A 673 -21.40 -5.79 38.77
N LEU A 674 -22.25 -5.94 37.76
CA LEU A 674 -23.24 -4.94 37.36
C LEU A 674 -24.28 -4.74 38.46
N ARG A 675 -24.76 -5.83 39.10
CA ARG A 675 -25.65 -5.72 40.26
C ARG A 675 -24.97 -4.99 41.41
N ALA A 676 -23.73 -5.33 41.74
CA ALA A 676 -22.97 -4.64 42.78
C ALA A 676 -22.76 -3.14 42.47
N ALA A 677 -22.57 -2.79 41.20
CA ALA A 677 -22.48 -1.39 40.75
C ALA A 677 -23.83 -0.66 40.86
N GLN A 678 -24.94 -1.30 40.49
CA GLN A 678 -26.29 -0.74 40.66
C GLN A 678 -26.62 -0.49 42.15
N ILE A 679 -26.23 -1.41 43.04
CA ILE A 679 -26.40 -1.20 44.49
C ILE A 679 -25.57 -0.01 44.96
N ARG A 680 -24.31 0.12 44.52
CA ARG A 680 -23.46 1.28 44.85
C ARG A 680 -24.03 2.60 44.32
N GLU A 681 -24.57 2.61 43.11
CA GLU A 681 -25.28 3.75 42.53
C GLU A 681 -26.48 4.14 43.40
N ALA A 682 -27.31 3.18 43.80
CA ALA A 682 -28.47 3.43 44.67
C ALA A 682 -28.07 3.94 46.07
N ILE A 683 -26.96 3.44 46.64
CA ILE A 683 -26.40 3.94 47.91
C ILE A 683 -25.94 5.39 47.76
N ALA A 684 -25.12 5.69 46.76
CA ALA A 684 -24.62 7.04 46.51
C ALA A 684 -25.75 8.04 46.24
N GLU A 685 -26.79 7.62 45.50
CA GLU A 685 -27.97 8.44 45.24
C GLU A 685 -28.73 8.75 46.54
N ARG A 686 -28.87 7.75 47.41
CA ARG A 686 -29.52 7.94 48.71
C ARG A 686 -28.70 8.83 49.64
N GLU A 687 -27.39 8.64 49.72
CA GLU A 687 -26.48 9.48 50.51
C GLU A 687 -26.49 10.94 50.04
N TRP A 688 -26.59 11.18 48.73
CA TRP A 688 -26.74 12.52 48.18
C TRP A 688 -28.11 13.12 48.55
N LYS A 689 -29.22 12.38 48.38
CA LYS A 689 -30.58 12.83 48.73
C LYS A 689 -30.77 13.10 50.23
N GLU A 690 -30.15 12.31 51.09
CA GLU A 690 -30.19 12.45 52.56
C GLU A 690 -29.14 13.45 53.09
N SER A 691 -28.39 14.12 52.21
CA SER A 691 -27.39 15.12 52.62
C SER A 691 -28.04 16.35 53.28
N PRO A 692 -27.50 16.85 54.41
CA PRO A 692 -28.05 18.02 55.11
C PRO A 692 -28.15 19.28 54.25
N ALA A 693 -27.29 19.42 53.23
CA ALA A 693 -27.32 20.52 52.27
C ALA A 693 -28.59 20.52 51.40
N ALA A 694 -29.14 19.34 51.07
CA ALA A 694 -30.36 19.17 50.29
C ALA A 694 -31.64 19.45 51.13
N ASP A 695 -31.60 19.24 52.44
CA ASP A 695 -32.73 19.54 53.34
C ASP A 695 -32.79 21.05 53.68
N GLN A 696 -31.64 21.74 53.77
CA GLN A 696 -31.61 23.20 53.98
C GLN A 696 -32.08 24.00 52.76
N THR A 697 -31.86 23.51 51.54
CA THR A 697 -32.42 24.12 50.32
C THR A 697 -33.92 23.89 50.19
N ARG A 698 -34.45 22.75 50.66
CA ARG A 698 -35.91 22.47 50.68
C ARG A 698 -36.69 23.24 51.74
N ARG A 699 -36.06 23.67 52.83
CA ARG A 699 -36.69 24.47 53.90
C ARG A 699 -36.47 25.98 53.74
N GLY A 700 -35.76 26.39 52.69
CA GLY A 700 -35.45 27.80 52.37
C GLY A 700 -36.44 28.47 51.40
N ASP A 701 -37.36 27.69 50.83
CA ASP A 701 -38.61 28.14 50.17
C ASP A 701 -39.78 27.92 51.15
#